data_AF-G3T9G3-F1
#
_entry.id   AF-G3T9G3-F1
#
_cell.length_a   1.000
_cell.length_b   1.000
_cell.length_c   1.000
_cell.angle_alpha   90.00
_cell.angle_beta   90.00
_cell.angle_gamma   90.00
#
_symmetry.space_group_name_H-M   'P 1'
#
loop_
_entity.id
_entity.type
_entity.pdbx_description
1 polymer ?
#
loop_
_entity_poly.entity_id
_entity_poly.type
_entity_poly.pdbx_seq_one_letter_code
_entity_poly.pdbx_strand_id
1 'polypeptide(L)'
;MRLTVRALLAFGFLGLCLAVPDKTVRWCTTSKPELEKCNDMKNVLPVVCVKEGSYSECIQALVGKKADAVTLDAGWVYEAGLKPNNLKPVVAELHGTDKSQTGYYAVAVVLKGSGFQFNQLRGRKSCHTGLGRSAGWNIPIGKLLCDLPEPHVPIENGSCVPCADLAKFPNLCKLCVGPEKCACNTHEGYFGYSGALKCLQDGTGDVAFVKYETILENMPDKAERDRYELLCPDNTRKPVDAYKKCHLARIPSHAVVARSVDGKEDLIWEVLNKAQEQFGIKKPGAFHIFSSTHGRNLLFKDSAQGFLKVPSEMDATLYLGYEYVSAIRNLREGKCPEEAGCQKVKWCAVSHQERIKCDEWSASSVGVIECESADSTEDCIAKIMKGEADAMSLDGGFIYTAGKCGLVPVLAENYNCHDHSPCCLPGSGPFLSGYLAVAVVKTSNPKITWKSLRGKKSCHTAVGRTAGWNIPMGLIYNETKSCAFDQYFSESCAPGAEPDSNLCALCGGSQPNKCVPNSKEKYYGYTGAFKCLVDRGDVAFIKDQTVVKNTGGNDLEDGEKDLKLTDFELLCLDGTRKPVDKSDSCHLARVPNHAVVSRKDKANCVRQKLLNQQAQFGRPCLAGKFCLFRSESETKDVLFRDDTECLAELQEGTTYEKYLGEEYMMAMNNLAQCSTSKFPTPRNYDVRNMPVQGHCWEHSGRIFRELGRQNLFYHPSQESQKMAAVLEGAFPALPGLCGRKLQQRDPSLLSVVVALLAVLLTLVFWKFIWSRRSSQRAVLLVGLCDSGKTLLFVRLLTGLYRDTQTSITDSSAVYRVNSNRGNSLTLIDLPGHESLRLQFLERFKASARAMVFVVDSAAFQREVKDVAEFLYQVLIDTMGLKNIPSFLIACNKQDIAMAKSAKLIQQQLEKELNTLRVTRSAAPSTLDSSSTVPTQLGKKGKEFEFSQLPLKVEFLECSAKGGKGDSGPADIQDLEKWLAKIA
;
A
#
# COMPACT_ATOMS: atom_id res chain seq x y z
N MET A 1 -28.83 12.60 -53.68
CA MET A 1 -27.50 12.94 -53.12
C MET A 1 -27.48 13.99 -52.00
N ARG A 2 -28.51 14.83 -51.78
CA ARG A 2 -28.46 15.86 -50.70
C ARG A 2 -28.88 15.37 -49.30
N LEU A 3 -29.70 14.31 -49.18
CA LEU A 3 -30.06 13.72 -47.88
C LEU A 3 -29.00 12.75 -47.33
N THR A 4 -28.32 12.00 -48.20
CA THR A 4 -27.30 11.03 -47.80
C THR A 4 -26.00 11.68 -47.34
N VAL A 5 -25.63 12.84 -47.90
CA VAL A 5 -24.45 13.60 -47.49
C VAL A 5 -24.63 14.26 -46.11
N ARG A 6 -25.87 14.66 -45.75
CA ARG A 6 -26.17 15.19 -44.41
C ARG A 6 -26.19 14.09 -43.34
N ALA A 7 -26.64 12.88 -43.67
CA ALA A 7 -26.55 11.72 -42.77
C ALA A 7 -25.09 11.29 -42.54
N LEU A 8 -24.26 11.25 -43.60
CA LEU A 8 -22.85 10.86 -43.50
C LEU A 8 -21.98 11.89 -42.76
N LEU A 9 -22.29 13.18 -42.83
CA LEU A 9 -21.64 14.20 -42.01
C LEU A 9 -22.04 14.11 -40.54
N ALA A 10 -23.29 13.73 -40.23
CA ALA A 10 -23.73 13.46 -38.86
C ALA A 10 -23.03 12.22 -38.27
N PHE A 11 -22.85 11.15 -39.06
CA PHE A 11 -22.13 9.94 -38.61
C PHE A 11 -20.60 10.11 -38.57
N GLY A 12 -20.02 10.97 -39.40
CA GLY A 12 -18.59 11.34 -39.34
C GLY A 12 -18.21 12.13 -38.09
N PHE A 13 -19.09 13.00 -37.60
CA PHE A 13 -18.89 13.69 -36.32
C PHE A 13 -19.15 12.80 -35.09
N LEU A 14 -20.00 11.79 -35.20
CA LEU A 14 -20.20 10.79 -34.14
C LEU A 14 -19.06 9.76 -34.04
N GLY A 15 -18.39 9.44 -35.17
CA GLY A 15 -17.28 8.48 -35.22
C GLY A 15 -15.93 9.00 -34.71
N LEU A 16 -15.71 10.31 -34.75
CA LEU A 16 -14.50 10.95 -34.18
C LEU A 16 -14.60 11.23 -32.67
N CYS A 17 -15.74 10.94 -32.04
CA CYS A 17 -15.95 11.09 -30.58
C CYS A 17 -15.73 9.81 -29.76
N LEU A 18 -15.39 8.66 -30.36
CA LEU A 18 -15.34 7.36 -29.65
C LEU A 18 -13.93 6.79 -29.40
N ALA A 19 -12.92 7.65 -29.27
CA ALA A 19 -11.65 7.30 -28.64
C ALA A 19 -10.97 8.50 -27.97
N VAL A 20 -11.76 9.40 -27.38
CA VAL A 20 -11.23 10.30 -26.35
C VAL A 20 -11.33 9.52 -25.03
N PRO A 21 -10.26 9.34 -24.25
CA PRO A 21 -10.40 8.83 -22.88
C PRO A 21 -11.45 9.72 -22.19
N ASP A 22 -12.44 9.12 -21.52
CA ASP A 22 -13.50 9.88 -20.87
C ASP A 22 -12.90 10.78 -19.77
N LYS A 23 -12.51 12.00 -20.15
CA LYS A 23 -11.86 13.01 -19.31
C LYS A 23 -12.85 13.67 -18.36
N THR A 24 -14.07 13.16 -18.26
CA THR A 24 -15.10 13.71 -17.39
C THR A 24 -15.19 12.92 -16.08
N VAL A 25 -15.34 13.66 -14.98
CA VAL A 25 -15.60 13.09 -13.65
C VAL A 25 -17.10 13.18 -13.39
N ARG A 26 -17.75 12.07 -13.05
CA ARG A 26 -19.17 12.07 -12.63
C ARG A 26 -19.28 12.33 -11.13
N TRP A 27 -19.70 13.53 -10.75
CA TRP A 27 -19.79 13.97 -9.37
C TRP A 27 -21.19 13.72 -8.80
N CYS A 28 -21.27 13.00 -7.69
CA CYS A 28 -22.55 12.75 -7.02
C CYS A 28 -22.96 13.91 -6.10
N THR A 29 -24.25 14.22 -6.07
CA THR A 29 -24.88 15.28 -5.28
C THR A 29 -26.11 14.74 -4.57
N THR A 30 -26.43 15.25 -3.38
CA THR A 30 -27.51 14.73 -2.53
C THR A 30 -28.72 15.66 -2.45
N SER A 31 -28.57 16.93 -2.80
CA SER A 31 -29.62 17.93 -2.68
C SER A 31 -29.79 18.75 -3.96
N LYS A 32 -30.95 19.42 -4.09
CA LYS A 32 -31.20 20.31 -5.24
C LYS A 32 -30.18 21.48 -5.28
N PRO A 33 -29.88 22.18 -4.18
CA PRO A 33 -28.84 23.22 -4.19
C PRO A 33 -27.44 22.70 -4.53
N GLU A 34 -27.07 21.48 -4.10
CA GLU A 34 -25.80 20.87 -4.50
C GLU A 34 -25.75 20.56 -5.99
N LEU A 35 -26.84 20.05 -6.57
CA LEU A 35 -26.93 19.81 -8.00
C LEU A 35 -26.80 21.13 -8.79
N GLU A 36 -27.43 22.21 -8.33
CA GLU A 36 -27.31 23.55 -8.93
C GLU A 36 -25.85 24.03 -8.92
N LYS A 37 -25.18 24.00 -7.77
CA LYS A 37 -23.75 24.34 -7.68
C LYS A 37 -22.86 23.43 -8.54
N CYS A 38 -23.18 22.13 -8.63
CA CYS A 38 -22.45 21.21 -9.47
C CYS A 38 -22.61 21.56 -10.96
N ASN A 39 -23.81 21.96 -11.38
CA ASN A 39 -24.04 22.41 -12.75
C ASN A 39 -23.27 23.69 -13.07
N ASP A 40 -23.11 24.60 -12.10
CA ASP A 40 -22.22 25.76 -12.25
C ASP A 40 -20.76 25.30 -12.42
N MET A 41 -20.33 24.32 -11.62
CA MET A 41 -18.99 23.72 -11.71
C MET A 41 -18.73 23.04 -13.07
N LYS A 42 -19.74 22.34 -13.62
CA LYS A 42 -19.70 21.69 -14.93
C LYS A 42 -19.47 22.67 -16.08
N ASN A 43 -19.90 23.92 -15.95
CA ASN A 43 -19.68 24.94 -16.99
C ASN A 43 -18.22 25.40 -17.09
N VAL A 44 -17.43 25.17 -16.04
CA VAL A 44 -16.03 25.64 -15.96
C VAL A 44 -15.00 24.51 -15.86
N LEU A 45 -15.43 23.29 -15.52
CA LEU A 45 -14.58 22.12 -15.31
C LEU A 45 -15.19 20.88 -15.99
N PRO A 46 -14.39 19.87 -16.37
CA PRO A 46 -14.87 18.66 -17.04
C PRO A 46 -15.56 17.70 -16.06
N VAL A 47 -16.72 18.11 -15.55
CA VAL A 47 -17.52 17.36 -14.56
C VAL A 47 -18.93 17.15 -15.07
N VAL A 48 -19.53 16.01 -14.75
CA VAL A 48 -20.95 15.72 -14.97
C VAL A 48 -21.61 15.44 -13.63
N CYS A 49 -22.78 16.01 -13.39
CA CYS A 49 -23.47 15.89 -12.10
C CYS A 49 -24.48 14.74 -12.10
N VAL A 50 -24.43 13.92 -11.06
CA VAL A 50 -25.38 12.84 -10.76
C VAL A 50 -26.08 13.22 -9.47
N LYS A 51 -27.41 13.17 -9.43
CA LYS A 51 -28.18 13.46 -8.21
C LYS A 51 -28.79 12.18 -7.67
N GLU A 52 -28.55 11.92 -6.40
CA GLU A 52 -29.16 10.85 -5.61
C GLU A 52 -29.89 11.45 -4.40
N GLY A 53 -30.65 10.65 -3.66
CA GLY A 53 -31.43 11.08 -2.49
C GLY A 53 -30.63 11.14 -1.19
N SER A 54 -29.47 10.47 -1.11
CA SER A 54 -28.64 10.42 0.10
C SER A 54 -27.18 10.09 -0.19
N TYR A 55 -26.30 10.29 0.80
CA TYR A 55 -24.89 9.88 0.70
C TYR A 55 -24.74 8.36 0.55
N SER A 56 -25.63 7.56 1.17
CA SER A 56 -25.65 6.11 0.99
C SER A 56 -25.93 5.74 -0.46
N GLU A 57 -26.90 6.39 -1.10
CA GLU A 57 -27.19 6.19 -2.52
C GLU A 57 -26.03 6.66 -3.41
N CYS A 58 -25.36 7.77 -3.08
CA CYS A 58 -24.13 8.16 -3.77
C CYS A 58 -23.02 7.11 -3.66
N ILE A 59 -22.80 6.51 -2.48
CA ILE A 59 -21.85 5.41 -2.30
C ILE A 59 -22.21 4.24 -3.22
N GLN A 60 -23.49 3.84 -3.24
CA GLN A 60 -23.95 2.78 -4.15
C GLN A 60 -23.83 3.15 -5.63
N ALA A 61 -24.03 4.43 -5.99
CA ALA A 61 -23.83 4.92 -7.34
C ALA A 61 -22.35 4.86 -7.76
N LEU A 62 -21.41 5.12 -6.84
CA LEU A 62 -19.98 4.94 -7.09
C LEU A 62 -19.62 3.46 -7.32
N VAL A 63 -20.12 2.56 -6.46
CA VAL A 63 -19.94 1.10 -6.57
C VAL A 63 -20.51 0.57 -7.88
N GLY A 64 -21.75 0.97 -8.21
CA GLY A 64 -22.44 0.62 -9.45
C GLY A 64 -21.93 1.34 -10.70
N LYS A 65 -20.81 2.06 -10.61
CA LYS A 65 -20.18 2.83 -11.70
C LYS A 65 -21.13 3.84 -12.37
N LYS A 66 -22.13 4.35 -11.67
CA LYS A 66 -23.03 5.44 -12.11
C LYS A 66 -22.43 6.82 -11.85
N ALA A 67 -21.68 6.95 -10.76
CA ALA A 67 -20.88 8.13 -10.41
C ALA A 67 -19.41 7.73 -10.20
N ASP A 68 -18.52 8.71 -10.13
CA ASP A 68 -17.07 8.53 -9.98
C ASP A 68 -16.54 9.09 -8.65
N ALA A 69 -17.11 10.19 -8.16
CA ALA A 69 -16.65 10.86 -6.95
C ALA A 69 -17.79 11.47 -6.14
N VAL A 70 -17.62 11.53 -4.83
CA VAL A 70 -18.47 12.28 -3.89
C VAL A 70 -17.62 12.72 -2.69
N THR A 71 -17.88 13.92 -2.16
CA THR A 71 -17.24 14.38 -0.91
C THR A 71 -18.02 13.86 0.28
N LEU A 72 -17.32 13.19 1.20
CA LEU A 72 -17.91 12.59 2.40
C LEU A 72 -17.21 13.09 3.66
N ASP A 73 -17.97 13.19 4.75
CA ASP A 73 -17.38 13.34 6.08
C ASP A 73 -16.79 12.01 6.58
N ALA A 74 -15.98 12.07 7.64
CA ALA A 74 -15.26 10.92 8.18
C ALA A 74 -16.17 9.72 8.55
N GLY A 75 -17.40 9.97 9.00
CA GLY A 75 -18.35 8.89 9.28
C GLY A 75 -18.79 8.17 8.01
N TRP A 76 -19.08 8.90 6.94
CA TRP A 76 -19.42 8.33 5.63
C TRP A 76 -18.22 7.78 4.86
N VAL A 77 -16.99 8.21 5.16
CA VAL A 77 -15.78 7.56 4.65
C VAL A 77 -15.65 6.14 5.24
N TYR A 78 -16.08 5.92 6.50
CA TYR A 78 -16.08 4.61 7.15
C TYR A 78 -17.03 3.62 6.43
N GLU A 79 -18.36 3.84 6.48
CA GLU A 79 -19.15 4.01 5.24
C GLU A 79 -18.68 3.31 3.97
N ALA A 80 -18.14 4.18 3.13
CA ALA A 80 -17.66 3.91 1.81
C ALA A 80 -16.55 2.85 1.78
N GLY A 81 -15.74 2.76 2.84
CA GLY A 81 -14.62 1.82 2.94
C GLY A 81 -15.01 0.38 3.28
N LEU A 82 -16.17 0.16 3.92
CA LEU A 82 -16.61 -1.19 4.30
C LEU A 82 -16.88 -2.07 3.06
N LYS A 83 -16.71 -3.39 3.23
CA LYS A 83 -17.18 -4.36 2.23
C LYS A 83 -18.72 -4.37 2.22
N PRO A 84 -19.37 -4.46 1.03
CA PRO A 84 -18.79 -4.64 -0.30
C PRO A 84 -18.40 -3.34 -1.04
N ASN A 85 -18.56 -2.16 -0.44
CA ASN A 85 -18.35 -0.87 -1.11
C ASN A 85 -16.90 -0.66 -1.55
N ASN A 86 -15.92 -0.98 -0.69
CA ASN A 86 -14.47 -0.91 -0.97
C ASN A 86 -14.02 0.39 -1.66
N LEU A 87 -14.60 1.53 -1.30
CA LEU A 87 -14.18 2.84 -1.79
C LEU A 87 -13.03 3.37 -0.92
N LYS A 88 -12.21 4.26 -1.47
CA LYS A 88 -11.08 4.88 -0.77
C LYS A 88 -11.09 6.40 -0.92
N PRO A 89 -10.59 7.14 0.07
CA PRO A 89 -10.37 8.58 -0.06
C PRO A 89 -9.24 8.85 -1.05
N VAL A 90 -9.44 9.80 -1.97
CA VAL A 90 -8.45 10.17 -3.00
C VAL A 90 -8.01 11.62 -2.91
N VAL A 91 -8.85 12.51 -2.36
CA VAL A 91 -8.54 13.92 -2.15
C VAL A 91 -9.13 14.38 -0.82
N ALA A 92 -8.36 15.08 0.01
CA ALA A 92 -8.80 15.60 1.30
C ALA A 92 -8.96 17.13 1.27
N GLU A 93 -9.96 17.65 1.99
CA GLU A 93 -10.10 19.10 2.18
C GLU A 93 -9.04 19.64 3.17
N LEU A 94 -8.47 20.79 2.84
CA LEU A 94 -7.56 21.54 3.72
C LEU A 94 -8.34 22.63 4.47
N HIS A 95 -8.12 22.75 5.76
CA HIS A 95 -8.67 23.80 6.62
C HIS A 95 -7.55 24.59 7.32
N GLY A 96 -7.91 25.70 7.97
CA GLY A 96 -6.99 26.51 8.78
C GLY A 96 -6.15 27.52 7.98
N THR A 97 -5.69 28.58 8.65
CA THR A 97 -4.91 29.69 8.05
C THR A 97 -3.52 29.27 7.58
N ASP A 98 -2.92 28.28 8.26
CA ASP A 98 -1.80 27.52 7.75
C ASP A 98 -2.36 26.43 6.84
N LYS A 99 -2.02 26.47 5.54
CA LYS A 99 -2.50 25.58 4.46
C LYS A 99 -2.10 24.10 4.62
N SER A 100 -2.05 23.58 5.85
CA SER A 100 -1.50 22.28 6.23
C SER A 100 -2.41 21.45 7.13
N GLN A 101 -3.61 21.91 7.52
CA GLN A 101 -4.48 21.14 8.42
C GLN A 101 -5.51 20.31 7.63
N THR A 102 -5.30 19.00 7.56
CA THR A 102 -6.25 18.01 6.98
C THR A 102 -7.12 17.34 8.04
N GLY A 103 -7.52 18.07 9.08
CA GLY A 103 -8.46 17.59 10.09
C GLY A 103 -8.67 18.58 11.22
N TYR A 104 -9.49 18.18 12.18
CA TYR A 104 -9.84 19.00 13.34
C TYR A 104 -9.89 18.13 14.61
N TYR A 105 -9.90 18.77 15.78
CA TYR A 105 -9.94 18.08 17.06
C TYR A 105 -11.35 18.06 17.64
N ALA A 106 -11.86 16.87 17.96
CA ALA A 106 -13.08 16.72 18.76
C ALA A 106 -12.76 16.97 20.23
N VAL A 107 -13.54 17.85 20.86
CA VAL A 107 -13.35 18.25 22.25
C VAL A 107 -14.67 18.19 23.02
N ALA A 108 -14.58 17.88 24.32
CA ALA A 108 -15.67 18.03 25.27
C ALA A 108 -15.45 19.31 26.07
N VAL A 109 -16.30 20.31 25.86
CA VAL A 109 -16.21 21.63 26.47
C VAL A 109 -17.14 21.70 27.67
N VAL A 110 -16.65 22.24 28.77
CA VAL A 110 -17.42 22.46 30.01
C VAL A 110 -17.17 23.86 30.55
N LEU A 111 -18.09 24.34 31.38
CA LEU A 111 -17.85 25.55 32.17
C LEU A 111 -16.75 25.28 33.22
N LYS A 112 -15.86 26.25 33.39
CA LYS A 112 -14.85 26.24 34.45
C LYS A 112 -15.53 26.22 35.83
N GLY A 113 -15.02 25.38 36.72
CA GLY A 113 -15.60 25.20 38.06
C GLY A 113 -16.76 24.20 38.16
N SER A 114 -17.15 23.53 37.07
CA SER A 114 -18.20 22.50 37.09
C SER A 114 -17.84 21.20 37.84
N GLY A 115 -16.55 20.95 38.14
CA GLY A 115 -16.11 19.95 39.12
C GLY A 115 -16.16 18.46 38.72
N PHE A 116 -16.47 18.11 37.47
CA PHE A 116 -16.53 16.71 36.99
C PHE A 116 -15.55 16.37 35.85
N GLN A 117 -15.07 15.13 35.78
CA GLN A 117 -14.16 14.65 34.73
C GLN A 117 -14.87 13.85 33.65
N PHE A 118 -14.13 13.39 32.63
CA PHE A 118 -14.69 12.65 31.49
C PHE A 118 -15.41 11.36 31.91
N ASN A 119 -14.84 10.58 32.82
CA ASN A 119 -15.48 9.40 33.42
C ASN A 119 -16.69 9.70 34.33
N GLN A 120 -16.96 10.98 34.64
CA GLN A 120 -18.06 11.43 35.49
C GLN A 120 -19.19 12.09 34.69
N LEU A 121 -19.24 11.85 33.38
CA LEU A 121 -20.28 12.37 32.49
C LEU A 121 -21.65 11.71 32.70
N ARG A 122 -21.69 10.59 33.43
CA ARG A 122 -22.94 9.92 33.77
C ARG A 122 -23.85 10.85 34.59
N GLY A 123 -25.12 10.93 34.20
CA GLY A 123 -26.11 11.80 34.83
C GLY A 123 -25.91 13.30 34.54
N ARG A 124 -25.02 13.69 33.62
CA ARG A 124 -24.87 15.10 33.19
C ARG A 124 -25.73 15.38 31.96
N LYS A 125 -26.13 16.64 31.81
CA LYS A 125 -26.87 17.14 30.63
C LYS A 125 -25.88 17.37 29.48
N SER A 126 -26.15 16.85 28.29
CA SER A 126 -25.19 16.92 27.18
C SER A 126 -25.75 17.58 25.92
N CYS A 127 -24.90 18.36 25.25
CA CYS A 127 -25.19 19.03 23.99
C CYS A 127 -24.36 18.41 22.86
N HIS A 128 -25.03 17.91 21.83
CA HIS A 128 -24.42 17.20 20.71
C HIS A 128 -24.70 17.93 19.39
N THR A 129 -23.76 17.86 18.45
CA THR A 129 -23.94 18.52 17.14
C THR A 129 -25.00 17.89 16.25
N GLY A 130 -25.38 16.65 16.54
CA GLY A 130 -26.31 15.82 15.78
C GLY A 130 -25.92 14.35 15.76
N LEU A 131 -26.91 13.46 15.64
CA LEU A 131 -26.75 12.01 15.57
C LEU A 131 -25.84 11.61 14.40
N GLY A 132 -24.91 10.69 14.64
CA GLY A 132 -23.99 10.17 13.61
C GLY A 132 -22.82 11.11 13.23
N ARG A 133 -22.74 12.31 13.81
CA ARG A 133 -21.66 13.26 13.51
C ARG A 133 -20.38 12.90 14.27
N SER A 134 -19.23 13.08 13.63
CA SER A 134 -17.91 12.67 14.14
C SER A 134 -17.61 13.21 15.55
N ALA A 135 -17.50 14.54 15.74
CA ALA A 135 -17.13 15.12 17.03
C ALA A 135 -18.28 15.17 18.04
N GLY A 136 -19.51 15.38 17.56
CA GLY A 136 -20.66 15.53 18.44
C GLY A 136 -21.34 14.23 18.85
N TRP A 137 -21.08 13.10 18.19
CA TRP A 137 -21.74 11.83 18.51
C TRP A 137 -20.79 10.62 18.45
N ASN A 138 -20.20 10.32 17.29
CA ASN A 138 -19.46 9.07 17.09
C ASN A 138 -18.28 8.93 18.05
N ILE A 139 -17.50 10.00 18.23
CA ILE A 139 -16.35 9.98 19.15
C ILE A 139 -16.77 9.95 20.62
N PRO A 140 -17.59 10.88 21.14
CA PRO A 140 -17.92 10.87 22.56
C PRO A 140 -18.71 9.63 22.98
N ILE A 141 -19.73 9.23 22.22
CA ILE A 141 -20.51 8.03 22.56
C ILE A 141 -19.66 6.77 22.35
N GLY A 142 -18.83 6.70 21.31
CA GLY A 142 -17.99 5.52 21.09
C GLY A 142 -16.92 5.31 22.16
N LYS A 143 -16.45 6.40 22.80
CA LYS A 143 -15.57 6.31 23.97
C LYS A 143 -16.31 5.98 25.26
N LEU A 144 -17.54 6.45 25.43
CA LEU A 144 -18.34 6.24 26.64
C LEU A 144 -19.14 4.93 26.63
N LEU A 145 -19.33 4.29 25.47
CA LEU A 145 -20.22 3.15 25.29
C LEU A 145 -20.00 2.06 26.34
N CYS A 146 -18.73 1.78 26.66
CA CYS A 146 -18.36 0.71 27.58
C CYS A 146 -18.44 1.04 29.05
N ASP A 147 -18.61 2.32 29.37
CA ASP A 147 -18.90 2.76 30.73
C ASP A 147 -20.42 2.83 30.99
N LEU A 148 -21.26 2.60 29.96
CA LEU A 148 -22.71 2.60 30.08
C LEU A 148 -23.22 1.20 30.51
N PRO A 149 -24.06 1.09 31.56
CA PRO A 149 -24.64 -0.18 31.97
C PRO A 149 -25.53 -0.76 30.87
N GLU A 150 -25.61 -2.09 30.79
CA GLU A 150 -26.53 -2.77 29.87
C GLU A 150 -28.00 -2.66 30.32
N PRO A 151 -28.96 -2.53 29.39
CA PRO A 151 -28.75 -2.22 27.98
C PRO A 151 -28.17 -0.80 27.86
N HIS A 152 -27.28 -0.54 26.90
CA HIS A 152 -26.62 0.76 26.69
C HIS A 152 -27.63 1.87 26.30
N VAL A 153 -28.54 2.21 27.21
CA VAL A 153 -29.57 3.23 27.06
C VAL A 153 -28.91 4.58 27.32
N PRO A 154 -29.13 5.59 26.46
CA PRO A 154 -28.45 6.86 26.61
C PRO A 154 -29.02 7.69 27.77
N ILE A 155 -28.10 8.17 28.60
CA ILE A 155 -28.10 9.46 29.33
C ILE A 155 -29.44 9.80 30.02
N GLU A 156 -29.56 9.38 31.28
CA GLU A 156 -30.76 9.49 32.12
C GLU A 156 -31.24 10.94 32.39
N ASN A 157 -30.35 11.95 32.35
CA ASN A 157 -30.70 13.34 32.70
C ASN A 157 -31.02 14.26 31.52
N GLY A 158 -31.10 13.71 30.30
CA GLY A 158 -31.55 14.40 29.10
C GLY A 158 -30.44 15.13 28.32
N SER A 159 -30.59 15.14 27.00
CA SER A 159 -29.63 15.68 26.05
C SER A 159 -30.31 16.54 24.98
N CYS A 160 -29.52 17.27 24.21
CA CYS A 160 -29.92 17.68 22.87
C CYS A 160 -29.06 16.98 21.82
N VAL A 161 -29.67 16.08 21.06
CA VAL A 161 -29.08 15.31 19.97
C VAL A 161 -29.95 15.52 18.72
N PRO A 162 -29.69 16.57 17.93
CA PRO A 162 -30.40 16.79 16.69
C PRO A 162 -30.34 15.57 15.76
N CYS A 163 -31.35 15.38 14.91
CA CYS A 163 -31.52 14.20 14.04
C CYS A 163 -31.92 12.89 14.77
N ALA A 164 -32.05 12.89 16.10
CA ALA A 164 -32.56 11.74 16.83
C ALA A 164 -34.08 11.61 16.67
N ASP A 165 -34.57 10.37 16.70
CA ASP A 165 -36.01 10.08 16.64
C ASP A 165 -36.67 10.47 17.97
N LEU A 166 -37.34 11.62 17.98
CA LEU A 166 -38.03 12.17 19.15
C LEU A 166 -39.09 11.19 19.71
N ALA A 167 -39.75 10.41 18.86
CA ALA A 167 -40.79 9.48 19.29
C ALA A 167 -40.19 8.26 19.99
N LYS A 168 -39.05 7.76 19.51
CA LYS A 168 -38.36 6.60 20.12
C LYS A 168 -37.47 6.97 21.30
N PHE A 169 -36.85 8.15 21.28
CA PHE A 169 -35.83 8.55 22.24
C PHE A 169 -36.06 9.97 22.78
N PRO A 170 -37.13 10.22 23.56
CA PRO A 170 -37.48 11.57 24.02
C PRO A 170 -36.39 12.23 24.88
N ASN A 171 -35.63 11.43 25.64
CA ASN A 171 -34.52 11.93 26.47
C ASN A 171 -33.38 12.52 25.63
N LEU A 172 -33.13 12.02 24.42
CA LEU A 172 -32.09 12.56 23.52
C LEU A 172 -32.45 13.94 22.97
N CYS A 173 -33.73 14.29 22.96
CA CYS A 173 -34.25 15.55 22.44
C CYS A 173 -34.74 16.50 23.55
N LYS A 174 -34.61 16.12 24.83
CA LYS A 174 -35.20 16.85 25.97
C LYS A 174 -34.77 18.32 25.99
N LEU A 175 -33.48 18.57 25.77
CA LEU A 175 -32.85 19.89 25.83
C LEU A 175 -32.92 20.69 24.52
N CYS A 176 -33.35 20.08 23.41
CA CYS A 176 -33.40 20.75 22.11
C CYS A 176 -34.50 21.82 22.05
N VAL A 177 -34.31 22.84 21.20
CA VAL A 177 -35.14 24.07 21.14
C VAL A 177 -35.42 24.50 19.70
N GLY A 178 -36.48 25.28 19.50
CA GLY A 178 -36.81 25.88 18.20
C GLY A 178 -38.10 25.33 17.58
N PRO A 179 -38.50 25.88 16.42
CA PRO A 179 -39.76 25.54 15.76
C PRO A 179 -39.88 24.06 15.37
N GLU A 180 -38.78 23.42 14.97
CA GLU A 180 -38.72 21.99 14.69
C GLU A 180 -37.79 21.30 15.70
N LYS A 181 -38.34 20.95 16.87
CA LYS A 181 -37.56 20.36 17.96
C LYS A 181 -36.86 19.07 17.53
N CYS A 182 -35.55 18.99 17.78
CA CYS A 182 -34.67 17.88 17.44
C CYS A 182 -34.44 17.66 15.93
N ALA A 183 -34.80 18.62 15.07
CA ALA A 183 -34.65 18.50 13.63
C ALA A 183 -33.19 18.41 13.17
N CYS A 184 -32.98 17.79 12.02
CA CYS A 184 -31.66 17.62 11.40
C CYS A 184 -31.27 18.80 10.50
N ASN A 185 -31.61 20.02 10.91
CA ASN A 185 -31.43 21.24 10.12
C ASN A 185 -31.34 22.47 11.04
N THR A 186 -31.10 23.64 10.47
CA THR A 186 -30.92 24.91 11.21
C THR A 186 -32.21 25.48 11.83
N HIS A 187 -33.38 24.88 11.62
CA HIS A 187 -34.61 25.24 12.34
C HIS A 187 -34.61 24.72 13.79
N GLU A 188 -33.71 23.80 14.13
CA GLU A 188 -33.37 23.44 15.52
C GLU A 188 -32.28 24.40 16.04
N GLY A 189 -32.57 25.13 17.11
CA GLY A 189 -31.73 26.20 17.64
C GLY A 189 -30.39 25.73 18.23
N TYR A 190 -30.28 24.45 18.62
CA TYR A 190 -29.04 23.82 19.05
C TYR A 190 -28.40 22.90 17.99
N PHE A 191 -28.81 23.00 16.72
CA PHE A 191 -28.24 22.20 15.64
C PHE A 191 -26.80 22.58 15.29
N GLY A 192 -25.96 21.57 15.07
CA GLY A 192 -24.60 21.73 14.61
C GLY A 192 -23.59 22.19 15.66
N TYR A 193 -22.41 22.61 15.21
CA TYR A 193 -21.30 22.95 16.11
C TYR A 193 -21.62 24.17 16.97
N SER A 194 -21.99 25.29 16.35
CA SER A 194 -22.34 26.51 17.09
C SER A 194 -23.58 26.31 17.95
N GLY A 195 -24.58 25.57 17.49
CA GLY A 195 -25.78 25.28 18.27
C GLY A 195 -25.49 24.43 19.52
N ALA A 196 -24.66 23.40 19.39
CA ALA A 196 -24.24 22.58 20.53
C ALA A 196 -23.41 23.36 21.55
N LEU A 197 -22.52 24.26 21.10
CA LEU A 197 -21.79 25.17 21.98
C LEU A 197 -22.75 26.15 22.67
N LYS A 198 -23.72 26.70 21.93
CA LYS A 198 -24.75 27.59 22.46
C LYS A 198 -25.59 26.90 23.55
N CYS A 199 -25.93 25.63 23.39
CA CYS A 199 -26.62 24.84 24.42
C CYS A 199 -25.86 24.78 25.76
N LEU A 200 -24.52 24.80 25.74
CA LEU A 200 -23.68 24.96 26.94
C LEU A 200 -23.63 26.41 27.42
N GLN A 201 -23.52 27.39 26.51
CA GLN A 201 -23.53 28.82 26.86
C GLN A 201 -24.82 29.26 27.56
N ASP A 202 -25.96 28.73 27.11
CA ASP A 202 -27.29 28.99 27.66
C ASP A 202 -27.54 28.25 28.98
N GLY A 203 -26.55 27.49 29.50
CA GLY A 203 -26.67 26.70 30.73
C GLY A 203 -27.64 25.52 30.65
N THR A 204 -28.08 25.19 29.42
CA THR A 204 -29.04 24.11 29.20
C THR A 204 -28.35 22.75 29.40
N GLY A 205 -27.17 22.55 28.81
CA GLY A 205 -26.30 21.41 29.07
C GLY A 205 -25.09 21.71 29.94
N ASP A 206 -24.51 20.68 30.54
CA ASP A 206 -23.30 20.75 31.37
C ASP A 206 -22.02 20.54 30.54
N VAL A 207 -22.15 19.87 29.39
CA VAL A 207 -21.05 19.58 28.45
C VAL A 207 -21.51 19.76 27.00
N ALA A 208 -20.64 20.31 26.15
CA ALA A 208 -20.85 20.35 24.70
C ALA A 208 -19.74 19.59 23.96
N PHE A 209 -20.15 18.74 23.02
CA PHE A 209 -19.24 17.99 22.15
C PHE A 209 -19.13 18.66 20.79
N VAL A 210 -17.99 19.31 20.53
CA VAL A 210 -17.77 20.15 19.34
C VAL A 210 -16.36 19.98 18.77
N LYS A 211 -16.08 20.62 17.62
CA LYS A 211 -14.71 20.81 17.14
C LYS A 211 -14.07 22.00 17.87
N TYR A 212 -12.76 21.97 18.13
CA TYR A 212 -12.04 23.05 18.82
C TYR A 212 -12.24 24.42 18.16
N GLU A 213 -12.24 24.49 16.83
CA GLU A 213 -12.36 25.72 16.06
C GLU A 213 -13.70 26.43 16.34
N THR A 214 -14.75 25.70 16.72
CA THR A 214 -16.05 26.27 17.12
C THR A 214 -15.89 27.27 18.27
N ILE A 215 -15.00 26.96 19.22
CA ILE A 215 -14.77 27.81 20.39
C ILE A 215 -14.10 29.11 19.92
N LEU A 216 -13.11 29.02 19.04
CA LEU A 216 -12.43 30.20 18.47
C LEU A 216 -13.36 31.05 17.59
N GLU A 217 -14.22 30.40 16.80
CA GLU A 217 -15.18 31.04 15.89
C GLU A 217 -16.27 31.81 16.65
N ASN A 218 -16.72 31.30 17.80
CA ASN A 218 -17.83 31.89 18.57
C ASN A 218 -17.37 32.73 19.77
N MET A 219 -16.15 32.53 20.27
CA MET A 219 -15.57 33.26 21.41
C MET A 219 -14.18 33.78 21.01
N PRO A 220 -14.09 34.87 20.21
CA PRO A 220 -12.82 35.42 19.76
C PRO A 220 -12.03 36.07 20.89
N ASP A 221 -12.69 36.57 21.93
CA ASP A 221 -12.05 37.11 23.13
C ASP A 221 -11.52 35.98 24.03
N LYS A 222 -10.26 36.10 24.44
CA LYS A 222 -9.62 35.15 25.34
C LYS A 222 -10.25 35.15 26.73
N ALA A 223 -10.68 36.31 27.24
CA ALA A 223 -11.30 36.41 28.55
C ALA A 223 -12.62 35.62 28.63
N GLU A 224 -13.37 35.57 27.52
CA GLU A 224 -14.57 34.74 27.41
C GLU A 224 -14.21 33.25 27.35
N ARG A 225 -13.17 32.88 26.59
CA ARG A 225 -12.68 31.50 26.50
C ARG A 225 -12.18 30.94 27.84
N ASP A 226 -11.57 31.77 28.68
CA ASP A 226 -11.05 31.38 30.00
C ASP A 226 -12.15 30.95 30.99
N ARG A 227 -13.43 31.18 30.66
CA ARG A 227 -14.60 30.67 31.39
C ARG A 227 -14.89 29.19 31.12
N TYR A 228 -14.20 28.59 30.16
CA TYR A 228 -14.41 27.21 29.72
C TYR A 228 -13.14 26.37 29.85
N GLU A 229 -13.33 25.05 30.00
CA GLU A 229 -12.27 24.05 30.08
C GLU A 229 -12.60 22.86 29.17
N LEU A 230 -11.57 22.09 28.83
CA LEU A 230 -11.72 20.82 28.11
C LEU A 230 -11.63 19.65 29.08
N LEU A 231 -12.49 18.66 28.88
CA LEU A 231 -12.34 17.35 29.51
C LEU A 231 -11.42 16.48 28.68
N CYS A 232 -10.37 15.97 29.30
CA CYS A 232 -9.38 15.12 28.66
C CYS A 232 -9.70 13.63 28.91
N PRO A 233 -9.37 12.71 27.97
CA PRO A 233 -9.59 11.27 28.16
C PRO A 233 -8.86 10.66 29.36
N ASP A 234 -7.76 11.28 29.81
CA ASP A 234 -7.00 10.89 31.00
C ASP A 234 -7.65 11.34 32.32
N ASN A 235 -8.93 11.76 32.28
CA ASN A 235 -9.68 12.30 33.40
C ASN A 235 -9.06 13.55 34.03
N THR A 236 -8.29 14.31 33.26
CA THR A 236 -7.83 15.66 33.63
C THR A 236 -8.64 16.75 32.92
N ARG A 237 -8.42 18.00 33.33
CA ARG A 237 -8.94 19.20 32.64
C ARG A 237 -7.79 20.04 32.14
N LYS A 238 -7.97 20.69 30.99
CA LYS A 238 -7.01 21.68 30.49
C LYS A 238 -7.75 22.88 29.88
N PRO A 239 -7.08 24.05 29.79
CA PRO A 239 -7.63 25.21 29.08
C PRO A 239 -8.00 24.88 27.63
N VAL A 240 -8.95 25.62 27.06
CA VAL A 240 -9.40 25.40 25.67
C VAL A 240 -8.26 25.47 24.65
N ASP A 241 -7.27 26.32 24.88
CA ASP A 241 -6.10 26.47 23.99
C ASP A 241 -5.14 25.25 24.04
N ALA A 242 -5.28 24.35 25.02
CA ALA A 242 -4.48 23.13 25.15
C ALA A 242 -5.06 21.93 24.38
N TYR A 243 -5.99 22.16 23.44
CA TYR A 243 -6.69 21.13 22.66
C TYR A 243 -5.78 20.08 22.02
N LYS A 244 -4.59 20.45 21.52
CA LYS A 244 -3.62 19.48 20.96
C LYS A 244 -3.17 18.42 21.97
N LYS A 245 -3.19 18.75 23.27
CA LYS A 245 -2.86 17.85 24.39
C LYS A 245 -4.11 17.32 25.11
N CYS A 246 -5.29 17.88 24.86
CA CYS A 246 -6.56 17.52 25.48
C CYS A 246 -7.69 17.52 24.45
N HIS A 247 -7.91 16.38 23.83
CA HIS A 247 -8.97 16.16 22.86
C HIS A 247 -9.45 14.72 22.97
N LEU A 248 -10.67 14.46 22.53
CA LEU A 248 -11.24 13.12 22.51
C LEU A 248 -10.67 12.31 21.35
N ALA A 249 -10.62 12.90 20.16
CA ALA A 249 -10.00 12.31 18.99
C ALA A 249 -9.64 13.40 17.99
N ARG A 250 -8.66 13.12 17.15
CA ARG A 250 -8.45 13.89 15.93
C ARG A 250 -9.31 13.28 14.83
N ILE A 251 -10.10 14.10 14.16
CA ILE A 251 -10.97 13.68 13.06
C ILE A 251 -10.37 14.22 11.76
N PRO A 252 -10.18 13.37 10.73
CA PRO A 252 -9.72 13.86 9.44
C PRO A 252 -10.76 14.77 8.78
N SER A 253 -10.29 15.61 7.87
CA SER A 253 -11.15 16.44 7.03
C SER A 253 -12.10 15.60 6.18
N HIS A 254 -13.09 16.25 5.57
CA HIS A 254 -13.88 15.60 4.53
C HIS A 254 -12.96 15.15 3.40
N ALA A 255 -13.32 14.03 2.79
CA ALA A 255 -12.57 13.44 1.69
C ALA A 255 -13.48 13.17 0.51
N VAL A 256 -12.97 13.46 -0.68
CA VAL A 256 -13.50 12.94 -1.93
C VAL A 256 -13.14 11.46 -1.99
N VAL A 257 -14.15 10.60 -2.06
CA VAL A 257 -13.97 9.15 -2.19
C VAL A 257 -14.16 8.72 -3.64
N ALA A 258 -13.44 7.67 -4.03
CA ALA A 258 -13.55 7.03 -5.32
C ALA A 258 -13.43 5.50 -5.16
N ARG A 259 -13.66 4.75 -6.24
CA ARG A 259 -13.43 3.30 -6.22
C ARG A 259 -11.94 2.99 -6.03
N SER A 260 -11.63 1.94 -5.27
CA SER A 260 -10.24 1.50 -5.07
C SER A 260 -9.60 0.94 -6.35
N VAL A 261 -10.42 0.39 -7.26
CA VAL A 261 -10.00 -0.12 -8.57
C VAL A 261 -10.75 0.64 -9.66
N ASP A 262 -10.06 1.10 -10.70
CA ASP A 262 -10.62 1.90 -11.79
C ASP A 262 -11.41 3.15 -11.31
N GLY A 263 -10.90 3.80 -10.25
CA GLY A 263 -11.54 4.94 -9.59
C GLY A 263 -11.37 6.29 -10.26
N LYS A 264 -10.60 6.39 -11.34
CA LYS A 264 -10.21 7.68 -11.96
C LYS A 264 -9.50 8.64 -10.99
N GLU A 265 -8.73 8.12 -10.01
CA GLU A 265 -8.11 8.90 -8.93
C GLU A 265 -7.24 10.07 -9.42
N ASP A 266 -6.41 9.83 -10.44
CA ASP A 266 -5.54 10.86 -11.02
C ASP A 266 -6.34 11.95 -11.74
N LEU A 267 -7.42 11.57 -12.44
CA LEU A 267 -8.29 12.52 -13.13
C LEU A 267 -9.07 13.37 -12.11
N ILE A 268 -9.57 12.77 -11.03
CA ILE A 268 -10.23 13.50 -9.95
C ILE A 268 -9.27 14.54 -9.36
N TRP A 269 -8.03 14.15 -9.08
CA TRP A 269 -7.00 15.08 -8.61
C TRP A 269 -6.70 16.18 -9.63
N GLU A 270 -6.52 15.85 -10.91
CA GLU A 270 -6.26 16.84 -11.96
C GLU A 270 -7.38 17.90 -12.03
N VAL A 271 -8.64 17.46 -12.02
CA VAL A 271 -9.81 18.35 -12.05
C VAL A 271 -9.84 19.26 -10.82
N LEU A 272 -9.66 18.71 -9.62
CA LEU A 272 -9.72 19.48 -8.38
C LEU A 272 -8.51 20.40 -8.18
N ASN A 273 -7.32 19.96 -8.59
CA ASN A 273 -6.13 20.80 -8.55
C ASN A 273 -6.28 22.01 -9.49
N LYS A 274 -6.80 21.79 -10.70
CA LYS A 274 -7.15 22.90 -11.61
C LYS A 274 -8.24 23.80 -11.01
N ALA A 275 -9.24 23.20 -10.35
CA ALA A 275 -10.33 23.94 -9.75
C ALA A 275 -9.86 24.89 -8.63
N GLN A 276 -8.98 24.45 -7.74
CA GLN A 276 -8.45 25.30 -6.67
C GLN A 276 -7.51 26.39 -7.19
N GLU A 277 -6.75 26.13 -8.26
CA GLU A 277 -5.85 27.12 -8.87
C GLU A 277 -6.63 28.28 -9.52
N GLN A 278 -7.76 27.97 -10.16
CA GLN A 278 -8.56 28.91 -10.93
C GLN A 278 -9.72 29.53 -10.13
N PHE A 279 -10.40 28.76 -9.29
CA PHE A 279 -11.65 29.11 -8.62
C PHE A 279 -11.59 29.01 -7.08
N GLY A 280 -10.38 28.93 -6.52
CA GLY A 280 -10.13 28.89 -5.08
C GLY A 280 -10.44 30.21 -4.36
N ILE A 281 -10.07 30.26 -3.07
CA ILE A 281 -10.29 31.43 -2.20
C ILE A 281 -9.61 32.69 -2.78
N LYS A 282 -10.31 33.84 -2.71
CA LYS A 282 -9.82 35.17 -3.15
C LYS A 282 -9.46 35.26 -4.65
N LYS A 283 -10.00 34.37 -5.49
CA LYS A 283 -9.87 34.47 -6.95
C LYS A 283 -11.05 35.25 -7.55
N PRO A 284 -10.82 36.19 -8.48
CA PRO A 284 -11.91 36.89 -9.16
C PRO A 284 -12.61 35.94 -10.14
N GLY A 285 -13.94 35.93 -10.15
CA GLY A 285 -14.72 35.10 -11.08
C GLY A 285 -16.17 34.96 -10.64
N ALA A 286 -17.01 34.48 -11.56
CA ALA A 286 -18.43 34.22 -11.29
C ALA A 286 -18.66 32.91 -10.50
N PHE A 287 -17.68 31.99 -10.50
CA PHE A 287 -17.74 30.70 -9.81
C PHE A 287 -16.64 30.59 -8.75
N HIS A 288 -17.01 30.10 -7.57
CA HIS A 288 -16.11 29.81 -6.47
C HIS A 288 -16.35 28.39 -5.97
N ILE A 289 -15.28 27.61 -5.79
CA ILE A 289 -15.43 26.20 -5.39
C ILE A 289 -15.85 26.02 -3.93
N PHE A 290 -15.41 26.93 -3.04
CA PHE A 290 -15.67 26.88 -1.59
C PHE A 290 -16.72 27.90 -1.11
N SER A 291 -17.54 28.45 -2.00
CA SER A 291 -18.69 29.25 -1.60
C SER A 291 -19.82 29.09 -2.60
N SER A 292 -21.05 29.45 -2.24
CA SER A 292 -22.18 29.36 -3.15
C SER A 292 -23.26 30.39 -2.84
N THR A 293 -23.96 30.83 -3.87
CA THR A 293 -25.19 31.62 -3.76
C THR A 293 -26.41 30.75 -3.44
N HIS A 294 -26.32 29.44 -3.68
CA HIS A 294 -27.43 28.48 -3.51
C HIS A 294 -27.55 27.94 -2.07
N GLY A 295 -26.58 28.25 -1.22
CA GLY A 295 -26.53 27.75 0.16
C GLY A 295 -25.11 27.63 0.71
N ARG A 296 -24.96 26.94 1.84
CA ARG A 296 -23.69 26.73 2.53
C ARG A 296 -23.25 25.27 2.45
N ASN A 297 -21.93 25.04 2.44
CA ASN A 297 -21.28 23.72 2.44
C ASN A 297 -21.78 22.77 1.33
N LEU A 298 -22.04 23.33 0.15
CA LEU A 298 -22.52 22.56 -1.00
C LEU A 298 -21.32 21.97 -1.75
N LEU A 299 -21.30 20.66 -2.00
CA LEU A 299 -20.19 19.86 -2.57
C LEU A 299 -18.93 19.77 -1.70
N PHE A 300 -18.50 20.90 -1.15
CA PHE A 300 -17.34 21.06 -0.28
C PHE A 300 -17.69 22.01 0.86
N LYS A 301 -16.95 21.94 1.97
CA LYS A 301 -17.13 22.90 3.06
C LYS A 301 -16.72 24.31 2.64
N ASP A 302 -17.48 25.29 3.11
CA ASP A 302 -17.17 26.70 2.82
C ASP A 302 -15.90 27.18 3.55
N SER A 303 -15.54 26.46 4.62
CA SER A 303 -14.31 26.69 5.40
C SER A 303 -13.08 25.99 4.82
N ALA A 304 -13.21 25.23 3.72
CA ALA A 304 -12.07 24.61 3.06
C ALA A 304 -11.25 25.68 2.30
N GLN A 305 -9.93 25.59 2.40
CA GLN A 305 -8.98 26.50 1.76
C GLN A 305 -8.30 25.91 0.53
N GLY A 306 -8.49 24.62 0.29
CA GLY A 306 -7.87 23.89 -0.82
C GLY A 306 -8.08 22.39 -0.68
N PHE A 307 -7.39 21.66 -1.54
CA PHE A 307 -7.38 20.21 -1.61
C PHE A 307 -5.96 19.68 -1.50
N LEU A 308 -5.85 18.46 -0.97
CA LEU A 308 -4.62 17.69 -0.89
C LEU A 308 -4.85 16.32 -1.51
N LYS A 309 -3.95 15.88 -2.41
CA LYS A 309 -4.01 14.50 -2.92
C LYS A 309 -3.71 13.54 -1.77
N VAL A 310 -4.58 12.54 -1.60
CA VAL A 310 -4.36 11.45 -0.63
C VAL A 310 -3.41 10.43 -1.26
N PRO A 311 -2.39 9.91 -0.56
CA PRO A 311 -1.50 8.87 -1.07
C PRO A 311 -2.26 7.63 -1.55
N SER A 312 -1.79 6.98 -2.60
CA SER A 312 -2.48 5.85 -3.26
C SER A 312 -2.73 4.65 -2.35
N GLU A 313 -1.82 4.42 -1.41
CA GLU A 313 -1.80 3.31 -0.44
C GLU A 313 -2.73 3.57 0.76
N MET A 314 -3.22 4.80 0.92
CA MET A 314 -4.08 5.16 2.05
C MET A 314 -5.53 4.71 1.80
N ASP A 315 -5.94 3.65 2.49
CA ASP A 315 -7.34 3.22 2.51
C ASP A 315 -8.19 4.03 3.51
N ALA A 316 -9.49 3.74 3.55
CA ALA A 316 -10.41 4.42 4.46
C ALA A 316 -10.02 4.25 5.94
N THR A 317 -9.58 3.06 6.34
CA THR A 317 -9.19 2.76 7.74
C THR A 317 -7.97 3.57 8.16
N LEU A 318 -6.95 3.65 7.29
CA LEU A 318 -5.72 4.41 7.53
C LEU A 318 -5.98 5.92 7.49
N TYR A 319 -6.85 6.40 6.61
CA TYR A 319 -7.25 7.82 6.55
C TYR A 319 -7.99 8.27 7.82
N LEU A 320 -8.89 7.42 8.33
CA LEU A 320 -9.68 7.67 9.54
C LEU A 320 -8.86 7.49 10.82
N GLY A 321 -7.98 6.51 10.82
CA GLY A 321 -7.15 6.13 11.95
C GLY A 321 -7.84 5.23 12.96
N TYR A 322 -7.01 4.47 13.68
CA TYR A 322 -7.43 3.43 14.63
C TYR A 322 -8.42 3.92 15.69
N GLU A 323 -8.15 5.07 16.31
CA GLU A 323 -9.02 5.62 17.38
C GLU A 323 -10.43 5.91 16.88
N TYR A 324 -10.54 6.50 15.69
CA TYR A 324 -11.83 6.85 15.09
C TYR A 324 -12.60 5.60 14.66
N VAL A 325 -11.91 4.69 13.97
CA VAL A 325 -12.46 3.42 13.48
C VAL A 325 -12.94 2.56 14.65
N SER A 326 -12.12 2.41 15.69
CA SER A 326 -12.47 1.64 16.87
C SER A 326 -13.70 2.21 17.58
N ALA A 327 -13.79 3.54 17.73
CA ALA A 327 -14.96 4.18 18.33
C ALA A 327 -16.26 3.91 17.54
N ILE A 328 -16.22 3.99 16.20
CA ILE A 328 -17.40 3.71 15.37
C ILE A 328 -17.77 2.23 15.38
N ARG A 329 -16.77 1.34 15.30
CA ARG A 329 -17.01 -0.10 15.32
C ARG A 329 -17.71 -0.52 16.62
N ASN A 330 -17.21 -0.04 17.76
CA ASN A 330 -17.81 -0.32 19.07
C ASN A 330 -19.28 0.15 19.11
N LEU A 331 -19.56 1.36 18.61
CA LEU A 331 -20.93 1.88 18.52
C LEU A 331 -21.88 1.02 17.67
N ARG A 332 -21.38 0.48 16.56
CA ARG A 332 -22.19 -0.29 15.62
C ARG A 332 -22.46 -1.70 16.09
N GLU A 333 -21.43 -2.34 16.60
CA GLU A 333 -21.52 -3.73 17.04
C GLU A 333 -22.21 -3.84 18.40
N GLY A 334 -22.35 -2.73 19.14
CA GLY A 334 -22.84 -2.74 20.52
C GLY A 334 -21.96 -3.60 21.43
N LYS A 335 -20.74 -3.91 20.98
CA LYS A 335 -19.77 -4.73 21.68
C LYS A 335 -18.73 -3.81 22.26
N CYS A 336 -18.58 -3.91 23.57
CA CYS A 336 -17.35 -3.51 24.18
C CYS A 336 -16.28 -4.52 23.82
N PRO A 337 -15.04 -4.08 23.57
CA PRO A 337 -13.92 -5.00 23.60
C PRO A 337 -14.07 -5.80 24.90
N GLU A 338 -14.20 -7.13 24.80
CA GLU A 338 -14.12 -8.02 25.97
C GLU A 338 -12.96 -7.52 26.82
N GLU A 339 -13.21 -7.38 28.12
CA GLU A 339 -12.39 -6.66 29.10
C GLU A 339 -10.97 -6.38 28.63
N ALA A 340 -10.52 -5.15 28.85
CA ALA A 340 -9.16 -4.65 28.70
C ALA A 340 -8.04 -5.46 29.41
N GLY A 341 -8.26 -6.74 29.75
CA GLY A 341 -7.22 -7.75 29.85
C GLY A 341 -6.48 -7.89 28.52
N CYS A 342 -5.19 -7.60 28.57
CA CYS A 342 -4.22 -8.06 27.59
C CYS A 342 -4.21 -9.60 27.55
N GLN A 343 -5.16 -10.23 26.84
CA GLN A 343 -5.21 -11.69 26.77
C GLN A 343 -4.18 -12.21 25.77
N LYS A 344 -4.19 -11.63 24.56
CA LYS A 344 -3.37 -12.08 23.43
C LYS A 344 -2.64 -10.92 22.73
N VAL A 345 -1.54 -11.25 22.07
CA VAL A 345 -0.81 -10.36 21.16
C VAL A 345 -0.84 -10.95 19.75
N LYS A 346 -1.38 -10.19 18.80
CA LYS A 346 -1.33 -10.54 17.37
C LYS A 346 0.02 -10.16 16.77
N TRP A 347 0.89 -11.14 16.54
CA TRP A 347 2.20 -10.94 15.94
C TRP A 347 2.11 -10.95 14.41
N CYS A 348 2.73 -9.97 13.75
CA CYS A 348 2.74 -9.90 12.28
C CYS A 348 4.01 -10.53 11.69
N ALA A 349 3.83 -11.56 10.86
CA ALA A 349 4.87 -12.27 10.11
C ALA A 349 4.91 -11.82 8.64
N VAL A 350 6.10 -11.54 8.11
CA VAL A 350 6.28 -10.98 6.74
C VAL A 350 6.55 -12.06 5.69
N SER A 351 7.02 -13.25 6.09
CA SER A 351 7.30 -14.36 5.19
C SER A 351 6.54 -15.63 5.58
N HIS A 352 6.46 -16.59 4.66
CA HIS A 352 5.88 -17.90 4.94
C HIS A 352 6.67 -18.64 6.05
N GLN A 353 7.99 -18.50 6.07
CA GLN A 353 8.86 -19.05 7.11
C GLN A 353 8.60 -18.39 8.47
N GLU A 354 8.46 -17.07 8.49
CA GLU A 354 8.03 -16.35 9.69
C GLU A 354 6.64 -16.78 10.15
N ARG A 355 5.72 -17.02 9.21
CA ARG A 355 4.39 -17.49 9.55
C ARG A 355 4.43 -18.84 10.23
N ILE A 356 5.17 -19.81 9.69
CA ILE A 356 5.33 -21.14 10.29
C ILE A 356 5.89 -21.03 11.71
N LYS A 357 7.01 -20.32 11.89
CA LYS A 357 7.63 -20.15 13.21
C LYS A 357 6.69 -19.43 14.19
N CYS A 358 5.92 -18.46 13.69
CA CYS A 358 4.91 -17.79 14.49
C CYS A 358 3.81 -18.77 14.91
N ASP A 359 3.30 -19.61 14.02
CA ASP A 359 2.26 -20.59 14.35
C ASP A 359 2.75 -21.62 15.38
N GLU A 360 4.01 -22.06 15.28
CA GLU A 360 4.66 -22.89 16.31
C GLU A 360 4.78 -22.17 17.65
N TRP A 361 5.13 -20.88 17.62
CA TRP A 361 5.16 -20.03 18.81
C TRP A 361 3.77 -19.89 19.43
N SER A 362 2.74 -19.63 18.61
CA SER A 362 1.35 -19.51 19.00
C SER A 362 0.86 -20.78 19.71
N ALA A 363 1.13 -21.95 19.12
CA ALA A 363 0.80 -23.25 19.71
C ALA A 363 1.52 -23.47 21.06
N SER A 364 2.82 -23.14 21.11
CA SER A 364 3.64 -23.30 22.33
C SER A 364 3.24 -22.32 23.44
N SER A 365 2.76 -21.13 23.06
CA SER A 365 2.35 -20.06 23.98
C SER A 365 1.00 -20.29 24.65
N VAL A 366 0.29 -21.36 24.28
CA VAL A 366 -1.07 -21.70 24.75
C VAL A 366 -2.04 -20.54 24.50
N GLY A 367 -1.95 -19.94 23.30
CA GLY A 367 -2.87 -18.89 22.85
C GLY A 367 -2.60 -17.49 23.41
N VAL A 368 -1.42 -17.25 24.01
CA VAL A 368 -0.94 -15.89 24.36
C VAL A 368 -0.53 -15.10 23.12
N ILE A 369 0.03 -15.79 22.13
CA ILE A 369 0.40 -15.22 20.83
C ILE A 369 -0.56 -15.73 19.78
N GLU A 370 -1.00 -14.85 18.89
CA GLU A 370 -1.76 -15.17 17.69
C GLU A 370 -0.99 -14.61 16.49
N CYS A 371 -1.09 -15.25 15.34
CA CYS A 371 -0.29 -14.88 14.17
C CYS A 371 -1.16 -14.23 13.10
N GLU A 372 -0.63 -13.15 12.55
CA GLU A 372 -1.08 -12.48 11.34
C GLU A 372 0.07 -12.49 10.34
N SER A 373 -0.24 -12.40 9.04
CA SER A 373 0.80 -12.28 8.03
C SER A 373 0.52 -11.15 7.04
N ALA A 374 1.57 -10.59 6.46
CA ALA A 374 1.48 -9.61 5.39
C ALA A 374 2.60 -9.84 4.36
N ASP A 375 2.46 -9.27 3.16
CA ASP A 375 3.38 -9.49 2.05
C ASP A 375 4.67 -8.66 2.17
N SER A 376 4.69 -7.65 3.04
CA SER A 376 5.83 -6.78 3.30
C SER A 376 5.83 -6.25 4.74
N THR A 377 6.99 -5.75 5.18
CA THR A 377 7.14 -5.11 6.49
C THR A 377 6.23 -3.90 6.62
N GLU A 378 6.10 -3.10 5.57
CA GLU A 378 5.21 -1.95 5.48
C GLU A 378 3.74 -2.35 5.63
N ASP A 379 3.33 -3.45 4.98
CA ASP A 379 1.97 -3.97 5.12
C ASP A 379 1.71 -4.47 6.55
N CYS A 380 2.72 -5.08 7.20
CA CYS A 380 2.62 -5.41 8.62
C CYS A 380 2.51 -4.16 9.51
N ILE A 381 3.30 -3.11 9.26
CA ILE A 381 3.17 -1.82 9.95
C ILE A 381 1.74 -1.27 9.77
N ALA A 382 1.21 -1.33 8.55
CA ALA A 382 -0.15 -0.90 8.25
C ALA A 382 -1.20 -1.73 9.00
N LYS A 383 -1.05 -3.07 9.05
CA LYS A 383 -1.90 -3.95 9.85
C LYS A 383 -1.85 -3.62 11.33
N ILE A 384 -0.68 -3.30 11.87
CA ILE A 384 -0.52 -2.83 13.25
C ILE A 384 -1.22 -1.50 13.44
N MET A 385 -1.12 -0.56 12.51
CA MET A 385 -1.85 0.71 12.58
C MET A 385 -3.36 0.54 12.52
N LYS A 386 -3.87 -0.42 11.75
CA LYS A 386 -5.30 -0.71 11.61
C LYS A 386 -5.88 -1.49 12.81
N GLY A 387 -5.02 -2.11 13.62
CA GLY A 387 -5.45 -3.03 14.67
C GLY A 387 -5.77 -4.44 14.19
N GLU A 388 -5.34 -4.78 12.98
CA GLU A 388 -5.40 -6.16 12.45
C GLU A 388 -4.28 -7.01 13.06
N ALA A 389 -3.11 -6.42 13.30
CA ALA A 389 -2.02 -6.97 14.10
C ALA A 389 -1.69 -6.04 15.29
N ASP A 390 -0.85 -6.49 16.22
CA ASP A 390 -0.48 -5.74 17.43
C ASP A 390 1.01 -5.42 17.51
N ALA A 391 1.90 -6.32 17.08
CA ALA A 391 3.35 -6.14 17.20
C ALA A 391 4.15 -6.89 16.14
N MET A 392 5.37 -6.41 15.92
CA MET A 392 6.44 -7.12 15.19
C MET A 392 7.81 -6.56 15.59
N SER A 393 8.89 -7.29 15.34
CA SER A 393 10.26 -6.77 15.43
C SER A 393 10.66 -6.06 14.13
N LEU A 394 11.30 -4.91 14.23
CA LEU A 394 11.72 -4.08 13.11
C LEU A 394 13.19 -3.66 13.24
N ASP A 395 13.87 -3.48 12.11
CA ASP A 395 15.17 -2.82 12.08
C ASP A 395 15.05 -1.31 12.26
N GLY A 396 16.18 -0.62 12.52
CA GLY A 396 16.21 0.83 12.73
C GLY A 396 15.53 1.66 11.62
N GLY A 397 15.65 1.22 10.36
CA GLY A 397 15.02 1.90 9.22
C GLY A 397 13.51 1.82 9.27
N PHE A 398 12.95 0.63 9.48
CA PHE A 398 11.51 0.46 9.64
C PHE A 398 10.98 1.00 10.97
N ILE A 399 11.79 1.09 12.03
CA ILE A 399 11.40 1.79 13.27
C ILE A 399 11.19 3.29 13.02
N TYR A 400 12.03 3.93 12.19
CA TYR A 400 11.81 5.32 11.77
C TYR A 400 10.46 5.46 11.07
N THR A 401 10.18 4.58 10.10
CA THR A 401 8.91 4.54 9.39
C THR A 401 7.73 4.33 10.35
N ALA A 402 7.75 3.26 11.13
CA ALA A 402 6.72 2.92 12.12
C ALA A 402 6.48 4.08 13.12
N GLY A 403 7.54 4.75 13.55
CA GLY A 403 7.49 5.93 14.40
C GLY A 403 6.78 7.12 13.75
N LYS A 404 7.11 7.42 12.48
CA LYS A 404 6.36 8.42 11.69
C LYS A 404 4.88 8.06 11.53
N CYS A 405 4.57 6.77 11.49
CA CYS A 405 3.20 6.24 11.45
C CYS A 405 2.50 6.25 12.83
N GLY A 406 3.18 6.64 13.91
CA GLY A 406 2.61 6.77 15.26
C GLY A 406 2.74 5.52 16.14
N LEU A 407 3.46 4.49 15.68
CA LEU A 407 3.84 3.35 16.51
C LEU A 407 4.99 3.73 17.45
N VAL A 408 5.14 2.98 18.54
CA VAL A 408 6.17 3.22 19.56
C VAL A 408 7.02 1.96 19.76
N PRO A 409 8.33 2.11 20.00
CA PRO A 409 9.17 0.98 20.39
C PRO A 409 8.81 0.53 21.80
N VAL A 410 8.77 -0.79 22.01
CA VAL A 410 8.28 -1.42 23.24
C VAL A 410 9.40 -2.16 23.99
N LEU A 411 10.14 -2.99 23.26
CA LEU A 411 11.30 -3.77 23.71
C LEU A 411 12.35 -3.73 22.61
N ALA A 412 13.62 -3.85 22.96
CA ALA A 412 14.71 -3.92 21.99
C ALA A 412 15.38 -5.28 22.01
N GLU A 413 15.72 -5.82 20.84
CA GLU A 413 16.60 -6.97 20.73
C GLU A 413 17.97 -6.61 21.29
N ASN A 414 18.53 -7.48 22.13
CA ASN A 414 19.89 -7.33 22.64
C ASN A 414 20.75 -8.51 22.17
N TYR A 415 21.92 -8.21 21.62
CA TYR A 415 22.83 -9.20 21.02
C TYR A 415 24.05 -9.49 21.89
N ASN A 416 24.36 -8.62 22.87
CA ASN A 416 25.57 -8.69 23.66
C ASN A 416 25.23 -8.81 25.15
N CYS A 417 25.31 -10.04 25.66
CA CYS A 417 25.23 -10.36 27.08
C CYS A 417 26.56 -11.01 27.51
N HIS A 418 27.58 -10.21 27.80
CA HIS A 418 28.85 -10.73 28.33
C HIS A 418 28.77 -10.89 29.87
N ASP A 419 29.31 -12.01 30.37
CA ASP A 419 29.59 -12.29 31.79
C ASP A 419 28.45 -12.12 32.79
N HIS A 420 27.47 -13.04 32.74
CA HIS A 420 26.59 -13.43 33.88
C HIS A 420 25.84 -12.27 34.59
N SER A 421 25.85 -11.06 34.02
CA SER A 421 25.10 -9.93 34.51
C SER A 421 23.65 -10.04 34.03
N PRO A 422 22.65 -9.56 34.78
CA PRO A 422 21.26 -9.71 34.41
C PRO A 422 20.92 -8.71 33.29
N CYS A 423 21.28 -9.07 32.05
CA CYS A 423 21.13 -8.24 30.85
C CYS A 423 19.67 -7.98 30.44
N CYS A 424 18.72 -8.54 31.19
CA CYS A 424 17.28 -8.40 31.00
C CYS A 424 16.61 -7.56 32.10
N LEU A 425 17.36 -6.93 33.01
CA LEU A 425 16.78 -6.08 34.05
C LEU A 425 16.53 -4.64 33.57
N PRO A 426 15.43 -3.99 34.02
CA PRO A 426 15.18 -2.59 33.76
C PRO A 426 16.32 -1.73 34.31
N GLY A 427 16.85 -0.83 33.48
CA GLY A 427 17.93 0.09 33.89
C GLY A 427 19.35 -0.49 33.86
N SER A 428 19.54 -1.70 33.33
CA SER A 428 20.87 -2.13 32.88
C SER A 428 21.34 -1.19 31.76
N GLY A 429 22.45 -0.48 32.03
CA GLY A 429 22.94 0.67 31.26
C GLY A 429 23.45 0.34 29.84
N PRO A 430 24.60 0.88 29.41
CA PRO A 430 24.92 1.34 28.04
C PRO A 430 24.91 0.31 26.90
N PHE A 431 24.45 -0.92 27.09
CA PHE A 431 24.59 -2.10 26.21
C PHE A 431 23.49 -2.27 25.14
N LEU A 432 22.47 -1.40 25.14
CA LEU A 432 21.52 -1.22 24.02
C LEU A 432 22.11 -0.40 22.85
N SER A 433 23.44 -0.25 22.84
CA SER A 433 24.19 0.69 22.01
C SER A 433 24.14 0.38 20.50
N GLY A 434 23.62 -0.80 20.13
CA GLY A 434 23.69 -1.36 18.79
C GLY A 434 25.08 -1.34 18.17
N TYR A 435 25.16 -1.29 16.84
CA TYR A 435 26.43 -1.28 16.13
C TYR A 435 26.79 0.11 15.64
N LEU A 436 28.07 0.35 15.38
CA LEU A 436 28.53 1.63 14.91
C LEU A 436 28.64 1.60 13.39
N ALA A 437 27.96 2.54 12.72
CA ALA A 437 28.17 2.78 11.30
C ALA A 437 29.49 3.54 11.13
N VAL A 438 30.42 2.99 10.35
CA VAL A 438 31.76 3.56 10.16
C VAL A 438 32.09 3.73 8.68
N ALA A 439 32.94 4.71 8.39
CA ALA A 439 33.59 4.87 7.09
C ALA A 439 35.03 4.36 7.19
N VAL A 440 35.34 3.30 6.48
CA VAL A 440 36.65 2.62 6.51
C VAL A 440 37.44 2.98 5.27
N VAL A 441 38.72 3.29 5.45
CA VAL A 441 39.67 3.61 4.37
C VAL A 441 40.96 2.82 4.56
N LYS A 442 41.77 2.73 3.50
CA LYS A 442 43.12 2.12 3.59
C LYS A 442 44.09 3.09 4.25
N THR A 443 44.95 2.59 5.13
CA THR A 443 46.06 3.34 5.74
C THR A 443 47.05 3.84 4.69
N SER A 444 47.17 3.14 3.56
CA SER A 444 48.06 3.48 2.44
C SER A 444 47.75 4.81 1.74
N ASN A 445 46.53 5.36 1.91
CA ASN A 445 46.15 6.64 1.31
C ASN A 445 45.77 7.67 2.40
N PRO A 446 46.75 8.36 3.01
CA PRO A 446 46.51 9.27 4.14
C PRO A 446 45.79 10.56 3.74
N LYS A 447 45.69 10.88 2.45
CA LYS A 447 45.05 12.12 1.95
C LYS A 447 43.52 12.09 2.03
N ILE A 448 42.93 10.92 2.26
CA ILE A 448 41.48 10.75 2.36
C ILE A 448 41.03 11.03 3.79
N THR A 449 40.16 12.01 3.94
CA THR A 449 39.44 12.38 5.17
C THR A 449 37.95 12.50 4.86
N TRP A 450 37.09 12.60 5.89
CA TRP A 450 35.65 12.83 5.69
C TRP A 450 35.38 14.05 4.77
N LYS A 451 36.14 15.13 4.98
CA LYS A 451 36.01 16.40 4.23
C LYS A 451 36.49 16.32 2.78
N SER A 452 37.22 15.27 2.40
CA SER A 452 37.80 15.10 1.06
C SER A 452 37.19 13.93 0.28
N LEU A 453 36.01 13.46 0.68
CA LEU A 453 35.33 12.30 0.06
C LEU A 453 34.76 12.59 -1.34
N ARG A 454 34.50 13.86 -1.66
CA ARG A 454 33.98 14.26 -2.98
C ARG A 454 34.94 13.81 -4.09
N GLY A 455 34.39 13.16 -5.12
CA GLY A 455 35.13 12.64 -6.27
C GLY A 455 35.99 11.42 -5.97
N LYS A 456 35.83 10.76 -4.82
CA LYS A 456 36.48 9.49 -4.49
C LYS A 456 35.63 8.30 -4.92
N LYS A 457 36.23 7.10 -4.89
CA LYS A 457 35.56 5.83 -5.17
C LYS A 457 34.93 5.23 -3.91
N SER A 458 33.63 4.96 -3.91
CA SER A 458 32.95 4.48 -2.69
C SER A 458 32.36 3.07 -2.81
N CYS A 459 32.31 2.36 -1.69
CA CYS A 459 31.76 1.02 -1.58
C CYS A 459 30.65 1.00 -0.52
N HIS A 460 29.49 0.50 -0.90
CA HIS A 460 28.28 0.53 -0.08
C HIS A 460 27.71 -0.88 0.04
N THR A 461 27.10 -1.19 1.18
CA THR A 461 26.49 -2.52 1.37
C THR A 461 25.32 -2.77 0.42
N ALA A 462 24.49 -1.76 0.20
CA ALA A 462 23.40 -1.65 -0.77
C ALA A 462 22.66 -0.34 -0.53
N VAL A 463 21.97 0.15 -1.55
CA VAL A 463 21.05 1.29 -1.45
C VAL A 463 20.00 1.02 -0.38
N GLY A 464 19.72 2.00 0.46
CA GLY A 464 18.70 1.95 1.52
C GLY A 464 19.12 1.23 2.81
N ARG A 465 20.30 0.58 2.87
CA ARG A 465 20.80 -0.02 4.11
C ARG A 465 21.36 1.03 5.06
N THR A 466 21.17 0.83 6.37
CA THR A 466 21.55 1.81 7.39
C THR A 466 23.01 2.25 7.34
N ALA A 467 23.96 1.35 7.63
CA ALA A 467 25.38 1.71 7.70
C ALA A 467 25.96 2.06 6.32
N GLY A 468 25.56 1.32 5.29
CA GLY A 468 26.14 1.45 3.95
C GLY A 468 25.54 2.56 3.09
N TRP A 469 24.36 3.08 3.43
CA TRP A 469 23.66 4.09 2.62
C TRP A 469 23.01 5.17 3.47
N ASN A 470 22.10 4.82 4.38
CA ASN A 470 21.24 5.84 5.00
C ASN A 470 22.02 6.85 5.84
N ILE A 471 22.91 6.36 6.70
CA ILE A 471 23.78 7.22 7.52
C ILE A 471 24.72 8.07 6.65
N PRO A 472 25.60 7.48 5.81
CA PRO A 472 26.56 8.28 5.07
C PRO A 472 25.89 9.23 4.06
N MET A 473 24.85 8.79 3.34
CA MET A 473 24.18 9.66 2.36
C MET A 473 23.35 10.75 3.03
N GLY A 474 22.75 10.47 4.20
CA GLY A 474 22.06 11.48 5.00
C GLY A 474 22.98 12.56 5.56
N LEU A 475 24.21 12.19 5.94
CA LEU A 475 25.24 13.15 6.34
C LEU A 475 25.76 13.97 5.14
N ILE A 476 26.02 13.33 4.00
CA ILE A 476 26.44 14.02 2.76
C ILE A 476 25.33 14.96 2.27
N TYR A 477 24.07 14.54 2.31
CA TYR A 477 22.95 15.43 2.00
C TYR A 477 22.91 16.63 2.95
N ASN A 478 23.22 16.43 4.24
CA ASN A 478 23.21 17.53 5.20
C ASN A 478 24.13 18.67 4.77
N GLU A 479 25.32 18.32 4.27
CA GLU A 479 26.35 19.26 3.82
C GLU A 479 26.03 19.83 2.43
N THR A 480 25.59 18.99 1.50
CA THR A 480 25.45 19.35 0.08
C THR A 480 24.07 19.87 -0.31
N LYS A 481 23.04 19.52 0.47
CA LYS A 481 21.61 19.71 0.16
C LYS A 481 21.20 19.21 -1.23
N SER A 482 21.91 18.20 -1.75
CA SER A 482 21.70 17.63 -3.08
C SER A 482 21.53 16.12 -3.03
N CYS A 483 20.62 15.60 -3.85
CA CYS A 483 20.32 14.17 -3.96
C CYS A 483 21.07 13.47 -5.10
N ALA A 484 21.92 14.22 -5.82
CA ALA A 484 22.78 13.70 -6.87
C ALA A 484 24.01 12.99 -6.27
N PHE A 485 23.78 11.91 -5.52
CA PHE A 485 24.84 11.13 -4.86
C PHE A 485 25.78 10.46 -5.88
N ASP A 486 25.26 10.14 -7.06
CA ASP A 486 25.98 9.64 -8.24
C ASP A 486 26.97 10.65 -8.84
N GLN A 487 26.83 11.94 -8.51
CA GLN A 487 27.77 13.01 -8.88
C GLN A 487 28.70 13.41 -7.72
N TYR A 488 28.40 12.95 -6.50
CA TYR A 488 29.24 13.21 -5.33
C TYR A 488 30.49 12.34 -5.35
N PHE A 489 30.33 11.04 -5.62
CA PHE A 489 31.42 10.10 -5.83
C PHE A 489 31.72 9.96 -7.32
N SER A 490 32.98 9.70 -7.68
CA SER A 490 33.36 9.56 -9.10
C SER A 490 32.83 8.25 -9.69
N GLU A 491 32.95 7.17 -8.93
CA GLU A 491 32.49 5.82 -9.25
C GLU A 491 32.19 5.12 -7.92
N SER A 492 31.16 4.30 -7.85
CA SER A 492 30.85 3.52 -6.65
C SER A 492 30.44 2.10 -6.99
N CYS A 493 30.38 1.25 -5.96
CA CYS A 493 29.49 0.11 -5.97
C CYS A 493 28.45 0.25 -4.86
N ALA A 494 27.21 0.55 -5.24
CA ALA A 494 26.04 0.60 -4.40
C ALA A 494 24.95 -0.30 -4.98
N PRO A 495 24.96 -1.61 -4.63
CA PRO A 495 23.98 -2.57 -5.12
C PRO A 495 22.54 -2.09 -4.89
N GLY A 496 21.69 -2.16 -5.92
CA GLY A 496 20.32 -1.63 -5.92
C GLY A 496 20.17 -0.23 -6.51
N ALA A 497 21.26 0.43 -6.93
CA ALA A 497 21.19 1.66 -7.73
C ALA A 497 20.90 1.36 -9.21
N GLU A 498 20.63 2.41 -10.00
CA GLU A 498 20.46 2.25 -11.45
C GLU A 498 21.73 1.67 -12.08
N PRO A 499 21.65 0.55 -12.83
CA PRO A 499 22.83 -0.18 -13.33
C PRO A 499 23.81 0.64 -14.16
N ASP A 500 23.30 1.66 -14.87
CA ASP A 500 24.08 2.54 -15.75
C ASP A 500 24.61 3.80 -15.04
N SER A 501 24.27 3.99 -13.76
CA SER A 501 24.75 5.13 -12.97
C SER A 501 26.19 4.94 -12.49
N ASN A 502 26.86 6.03 -12.14
CA ASN A 502 28.18 6.00 -11.50
C ASN A 502 28.17 5.17 -10.21
N LEU A 503 27.01 5.02 -9.56
CA LEU A 503 26.87 4.24 -8.34
C LEU A 503 27.07 2.73 -8.54
N CYS A 504 27.00 2.24 -9.78
CA CYS A 504 27.20 0.83 -10.12
C CYS A 504 28.52 0.57 -10.88
N ALA A 505 29.33 1.61 -11.11
CA ALA A 505 30.54 1.53 -11.94
C ALA A 505 31.57 0.50 -11.41
N LEU A 506 31.77 0.45 -10.09
CA LEU A 506 32.76 -0.44 -9.45
C LEU A 506 32.25 -1.87 -9.22
N CYS A 507 30.95 -2.10 -9.32
CA CYS A 507 30.33 -3.39 -9.00
C CYS A 507 30.86 -4.56 -9.85
N GLY A 508 30.86 -5.76 -9.27
CA GLY A 508 31.41 -6.97 -9.87
C GLY A 508 30.43 -7.69 -10.79
N GLY A 509 30.95 -8.49 -11.72
CA GLY A 509 30.14 -9.32 -12.62
C GLY A 509 29.66 -8.63 -13.90
N SER A 510 29.18 -9.45 -14.84
CA SER A 510 28.52 -9.01 -16.08
C SER A 510 26.99 -8.97 -15.86
N GLN A 511 26.27 -8.16 -16.64
CA GLN A 511 24.81 -8.21 -16.63
C GLN A 511 24.32 -9.64 -16.91
N PRO A 512 23.23 -10.11 -16.26
CA PRO A 512 22.25 -9.36 -15.47
C PRO A 512 22.55 -9.23 -13.97
N ASN A 513 23.67 -9.73 -13.47
CA ASN A 513 23.95 -9.80 -12.02
C ASN A 513 24.79 -8.62 -11.48
N LYS A 514 25.20 -7.68 -12.33
CA LYS A 514 25.95 -6.49 -11.90
C LYS A 514 25.04 -5.54 -11.13
N CYS A 515 25.49 -5.10 -9.95
CA CYS A 515 24.81 -4.12 -9.09
C CYS A 515 23.44 -4.57 -8.55
N VAL A 516 23.11 -5.86 -8.60
CA VAL A 516 21.87 -6.37 -8.01
C VAL A 516 21.96 -6.36 -6.49
N PRO A 517 20.90 -5.97 -5.75
CA PRO A 517 20.93 -5.88 -4.29
C PRO A 517 20.75 -7.25 -3.62
N ASN A 518 21.55 -8.24 -4.01
CA ASN A 518 21.57 -9.58 -3.40
C ASN A 518 22.96 -10.22 -3.55
N SER A 519 23.14 -11.40 -2.93
CA SER A 519 24.42 -12.12 -2.88
C SER A 519 25.00 -12.57 -4.22
N LYS A 520 24.26 -12.43 -5.34
CA LYS A 520 24.80 -12.66 -6.69
C LYS A 520 25.80 -11.57 -7.10
N GLU A 521 25.72 -10.39 -6.50
CA GLU A 521 26.71 -9.32 -6.64
C GLU A 521 27.86 -9.55 -5.64
N LYS A 522 29.09 -9.65 -6.17
CA LYS A 522 30.32 -9.90 -5.37
C LYS A 522 30.50 -8.89 -4.24
N TYR A 523 30.14 -7.63 -4.47
CA TYR A 523 30.33 -6.54 -3.52
C TYR A 523 29.08 -6.22 -2.69
N TYR A 524 28.07 -7.09 -2.67
CA TYR A 524 26.87 -6.91 -1.85
C TYR A 524 27.09 -7.21 -0.36
N GLY A 525 26.43 -6.45 0.50
CA GLY A 525 26.45 -6.62 1.94
C GLY A 525 27.72 -6.10 2.62
N TYR A 526 27.88 -6.37 3.92
CA TYR A 526 29.00 -5.84 4.70
C TYR A 526 30.36 -6.38 4.23
N THR A 527 30.48 -7.70 4.07
CA THR A 527 31.71 -8.33 3.57
C THR A 527 32.01 -7.92 2.13
N GLY A 528 30.98 -7.85 1.27
CA GLY A 528 31.14 -7.41 -0.12
C GLY A 528 31.61 -5.95 -0.23
N ALA A 529 31.05 -5.04 0.58
CA ALA A 529 31.47 -3.64 0.60
C ALA A 529 32.91 -3.48 1.11
N PHE A 530 33.31 -4.26 2.12
CA PHE A 530 34.70 -4.31 2.57
C PHE A 530 35.65 -4.87 1.50
N LYS A 531 35.25 -5.95 0.81
CA LYS A 531 35.99 -6.51 -0.32
C LYS A 531 36.10 -5.52 -1.49
N CYS A 532 35.05 -4.73 -1.74
CA CYS A 532 35.08 -3.64 -2.72
C CYS A 532 36.13 -2.59 -2.36
N LEU A 533 36.25 -2.20 -1.07
CA LEU A 533 37.30 -1.30 -0.62
C LEU A 533 38.67 -1.91 -0.91
N VAL A 534 38.89 -3.18 -0.57
CA VAL A 534 40.16 -3.88 -0.83
C VAL A 534 40.49 -3.88 -2.33
N ASP A 535 39.54 -4.22 -3.18
CA ASP A 535 39.75 -4.45 -4.62
C ASP A 535 39.81 -3.15 -5.44
N ARG A 536 38.93 -2.17 -5.21
CA ARG A 536 38.66 -1.06 -6.16
C ARG A 536 38.35 0.30 -5.53
N GLY A 537 37.74 0.33 -4.35
CA GLY A 537 37.26 1.55 -3.71
C GLY A 537 38.32 2.29 -2.89
N ASP A 538 38.01 3.55 -2.59
CA ASP A 538 38.76 4.42 -1.68
C ASP A 538 38.20 4.40 -0.25
N VAL A 539 36.87 4.24 -0.11
CA VAL A 539 36.15 4.21 1.16
C VAL A 539 35.05 3.13 1.14
N ALA A 540 34.85 2.42 2.26
CA ALA A 540 33.69 1.55 2.47
C ALA A 540 32.84 2.01 3.65
N PHE A 541 31.53 1.97 3.47
CA PHE A 541 30.56 2.26 4.52
C PHE A 541 29.97 0.96 5.05
N ILE A 542 30.34 0.57 6.26
CA ILE A 542 30.04 -0.74 6.88
C ILE A 542 29.84 -0.59 8.39
N LYS A 543 29.56 -1.69 9.08
CA LYS A 543 29.59 -1.73 10.55
C LYS A 543 31.01 -1.93 11.07
N ASP A 544 31.31 -1.38 12.23
CA ASP A 544 32.61 -1.45 12.91
C ASP A 544 33.19 -2.87 13.02
N GLN A 545 32.37 -3.84 13.40
CA GLN A 545 32.81 -5.25 13.55
C GLN A 545 33.26 -5.90 12.24
N THR A 546 32.89 -5.37 11.07
CA THR A 546 33.15 -6.03 9.79
C THR A 546 34.64 -6.15 9.49
N VAL A 547 35.44 -5.11 9.79
CA VAL A 547 36.88 -5.16 9.51
C VAL A 547 37.56 -6.23 10.37
N VAL A 548 37.24 -6.26 11.67
CA VAL A 548 37.78 -7.26 12.61
C VAL A 548 37.42 -8.68 12.19
N LYS A 549 36.19 -8.90 11.69
CA LYS A 549 35.73 -10.22 11.22
C LYS A 549 36.37 -10.69 9.92
N ASN A 550 36.93 -9.79 9.11
CA ASN A 550 37.49 -10.11 7.79
C ASN A 550 39.01 -9.86 7.72
N THR A 551 39.69 -9.72 8.86
CA THR A 551 41.15 -9.53 8.98
C THR A 551 41.70 -10.48 10.04
N GLY A 552 42.97 -10.88 9.93
CA GLY A 552 43.61 -11.74 10.92
C GLY A 552 43.29 -13.25 10.82
N GLY A 553 42.93 -13.75 9.64
CA GLY A 553 42.81 -15.19 9.35
C GLY A 553 41.45 -15.83 9.63
N ASN A 554 40.44 -15.05 10.02
CA ASN A 554 39.06 -15.52 10.14
C ASN A 554 38.29 -15.25 8.83
N ASP A 555 37.75 -16.32 8.25
CA ASP A 555 36.74 -16.39 7.17
C ASP A 555 36.96 -15.55 5.90
N LEU A 556 37.95 -15.90 5.08
CA LEU A 556 37.92 -15.59 3.64
C LEU A 556 38.22 -16.85 2.82
N GLU A 557 37.18 -17.45 2.26
CA GLU A 557 37.30 -18.46 1.20
C GLU A 557 37.90 -17.84 -0.07
N ASP A 558 38.81 -18.63 -0.66
CA ASP A 558 39.51 -18.48 -1.94
C ASP A 558 40.40 -17.22 -2.11
N GLY A 559 41.69 -17.45 -1.85
CA GLY A 559 42.86 -16.76 -2.40
C GLY A 559 42.83 -15.23 -2.53
N GLU A 560 43.41 -14.50 -1.57
CA GLU A 560 44.43 -13.45 -1.76
C GLU A 560 44.64 -12.59 -0.49
N LYS A 561 45.92 -12.46 -0.09
CA LYS A 561 46.56 -11.49 0.85
C LYS A 561 46.20 -11.62 2.34
N ASP A 562 47.23 -11.76 3.17
CA ASP A 562 47.18 -11.60 4.64
C ASP A 562 46.78 -10.15 5.00
N LEU A 563 45.48 -9.84 4.95
CA LEU A 563 44.95 -8.53 5.33
C LEU A 563 45.06 -8.33 6.84
N LYS A 564 45.78 -7.28 7.26
CA LYS A 564 45.96 -6.94 8.67
C LYS A 564 44.97 -5.85 9.07
N LEU A 565 44.50 -5.89 10.31
CA LEU A 565 43.64 -4.84 10.87
C LEU A 565 44.29 -3.45 10.77
N THR A 566 45.63 -3.38 10.84
CA THR A 566 46.44 -2.15 10.73
C THR A 566 46.46 -1.54 9.32
N ASP A 567 46.01 -2.27 8.29
CA ASP A 567 45.96 -1.78 6.92
C ASP A 567 44.76 -0.84 6.68
N PHE A 568 43.90 -0.69 7.69
CA PHE A 568 42.67 0.08 7.64
C PHE A 568 42.56 1.07 8.79
N GLU A 569 41.87 2.18 8.52
CA GLU A 569 41.53 3.22 9.50
C GLU A 569 40.09 3.69 9.30
N LEU A 570 39.53 4.32 10.34
CA LEU A 570 38.21 4.92 10.34
C LEU A 570 38.31 6.42 10.04
N LEU A 571 37.38 6.94 9.24
CA LEU A 571 37.18 8.37 9.06
C LEU A 571 36.20 8.89 10.11
N CYS A 572 36.61 9.90 10.87
CA CYS A 572 35.75 10.56 11.86
C CYS A 572 35.12 11.82 11.26
N LEU A 573 33.94 12.22 11.76
CA LEU A 573 33.20 13.38 11.27
C LEU A 573 33.95 14.72 11.43
N ASP A 574 34.85 14.82 12.42
CA ASP A 574 35.71 15.99 12.63
C ASP A 574 36.79 16.16 11.54
N GLY A 575 36.98 15.13 10.70
CA GLY A 575 38.00 15.05 9.65
C GLY A 575 39.27 14.31 10.06
N THR A 576 39.38 13.86 11.30
CA THR A 576 40.48 13.01 11.78
C THR A 576 40.32 11.56 11.31
N ARG A 577 41.39 10.79 11.49
CA ARG A 577 41.42 9.34 11.25
C ARG A 577 41.83 8.65 12.53
N LYS A 578 41.20 7.51 12.83
CA LYS A 578 41.56 6.69 13.98
C LYS A 578 41.67 5.21 13.62
N PRO A 579 42.45 4.44 14.37
CA PRO A 579 42.46 2.97 14.27
C PRO A 579 41.07 2.35 14.41
N VAL A 580 40.89 1.16 13.82
CA VAL A 580 39.61 0.43 13.78
C VAL A 580 39.07 0.06 15.17
N ASP A 581 39.95 -0.18 16.15
CA ASP A 581 39.58 -0.47 17.54
C ASP A 581 39.04 0.76 18.30
N LYS A 582 39.10 1.95 17.70
CA LYS A 582 38.60 3.20 18.28
C LYS A 582 37.25 3.63 17.72
N SER A 583 36.46 2.69 17.18
CA SER A 583 35.13 2.94 16.61
C SER A 583 34.19 3.70 17.56
N ASP A 584 34.20 3.42 18.87
CA ASP A 584 33.39 4.15 19.86
C ASP A 584 33.64 5.65 19.89
N SER A 585 34.85 6.10 19.52
CA SER A 585 35.21 7.52 19.47
C SER A 585 35.38 8.05 18.04
N CYS A 586 35.10 7.23 17.03
CA CYS A 586 35.23 7.56 15.61
C CYS A 586 34.27 6.71 14.77
N HIS A 587 33.04 7.17 14.67
CA HIS A 587 31.97 6.57 13.88
C HIS A 587 31.13 7.68 13.23
N LEU A 588 30.29 7.30 12.28
CA LEU A 588 29.37 8.21 11.60
C LEU A 588 28.07 8.41 12.37
N ALA A 589 27.52 7.32 12.90
CA ALA A 589 26.36 7.34 13.78
C ALA A 589 26.28 6.00 14.53
N ARG A 590 25.66 6.05 15.70
CA ARG A 590 25.22 4.84 16.40
C ARG A 590 23.96 4.29 15.74
N VAL A 591 23.96 3.02 15.36
CA VAL A 591 22.80 2.34 14.80
C VAL A 591 22.16 1.48 15.89
N PRO A 592 20.92 1.79 16.29
CA PRO A 592 20.24 1.04 17.35
C PRO A 592 19.93 -0.40 16.91
N ASN A 593 19.72 -1.27 17.91
CA ASN A 593 19.26 -2.63 17.68
C ASN A 593 17.86 -2.67 17.06
N HIS A 594 17.47 -3.83 16.55
CA HIS A 594 16.09 -4.06 16.20
C HIS A 594 15.19 -3.92 17.44
N ALA A 595 13.95 -3.50 17.24
CA ALA A 595 13.01 -3.32 18.33
C ALA A 595 11.62 -3.80 17.95
N VAL A 596 10.93 -4.33 18.95
CA VAL A 596 9.51 -4.60 18.88
C VAL A 596 8.77 -3.28 18.91
N VAL A 597 7.92 -3.04 17.91
CA VAL A 597 7.04 -1.86 17.87
C VAL A 597 5.58 -2.27 18.08
N SER A 598 4.78 -1.37 18.63
CA SER A 598 3.34 -1.54 18.79
C SER A 598 2.61 -0.20 18.82
N ARG A 599 1.28 -0.22 18.83
CA ARG A 599 0.47 0.97 19.12
C ARG A 599 0.58 1.34 20.60
N LYS A 600 0.36 2.62 20.91
CA LYS A 600 0.47 3.15 22.29
C LYS A 600 -0.46 2.44 23.28
N ASP A 601 -1.68 2.10 22.87
CA ASP A 601 -2.68 1.39 23.66
C ASP A 601 -2.28 -0.06 23.98
N LYS A 602 -1.48 -0.70 23.10
CA LYS A 602 -1.01 -2.08 23.27
C LYS A 602 0.42 -2.20 23.80
N ALA A 603 1.19 -1.12 23.85
CA ALA A 603 2.62 -1.16 24.22
C ALA A 603 2.88 -1.87 25.57
N ASN A 604 2.15 -1.53 26.64
CA ASN A 604 2.32 -2.17 27.95
C ASN A 604 1.92 -3.66 27.93
N CYS A 605 0.86 -3.99 27.20
CA CYS A 605 0.39 -5.36 26.99
C CYS A 605 1.46 -6.22 26.29
N VAL A 606 1.97 -5.73 25.16
CA VAL A 606 3.02 -6.39 24.37
C VAL A 606 4.27 -6.57 25.21
N ARG A 607 4.69 -5.54 25.98
CA ARG A 607 5.84 -5.63 26.89
C ARG A 607 5.70 -6.79 27.85
N GLN A 608 4.62 -6.82 28.63
CA GLN A 608 4.41 -7.85 29.65
C GLN A 608 4.36 -9.26 29.06
N LYS A 609 3.65 -9.46 27.94
CA LYS A 609 3.55 -10.78 27.31
C LYS A 609 4.87 -11.25 26.76
N LEU A 610 5.61 -10.41 26.04
CA LEU A 610 6.89 -10.81 25.46
C LEU A 610 7.96 -11.09 26.51
N LEU A 611 8.00 -10.33 27.60
CA LEU A 611 8.90 -10.63 28.74
C LEU A 611 8.60 -12.03 29.32
N ASN A 612 7.32 -12.37 29.49
CA ASN A 612 6.92 -13.71 29.96
C ASN A 612 7.23 -14.81 28.93
N GLN A 613 7.07 -14.52 27.63
CA GLN A 613 7.36 -15.48 26.56
C GLN A 613 8.87 -15.76 26.45
N GLN A 614 9.72 -14.73 26.51
CA GLN A 614 11.17 -14.95 26.47
C GLN A 614 11.70 -15.66 27.71
N ALA A 615 11.04 -15.53 28.88
CA ALA A 615 11.42 -16.29 30.07
C ALA A 615 11.22 -17.80 29.89
N GLN A 616 10.29 -18.21 29.02
CA GLN A 616 9.98 -19.62 28.73
C GLN A 616 10.71 -20.15 27.49
N PHE A 617 10.84 -19.33 26.45
CA PHE A 617 11.31 -19.74 25.12
C PHE A 617 12.57 -19.00 24.64
N GLY A 618 13.12 -18.09 25.45
CA GLY A 618 14.37 -17.37 25.18
C GLY A 618 15.60 -18.22 25.49
N ARG A 619 16.77 -17.59 25.63
CA ARG A 619 18.03 -18.29 25.94
C ARG A 619 18.25 -18.48 27.45
N PRO A 620 18.81 -19.63 27.91
CA PRO A 620 19.15 -20.82 27.14
C PRO A 620 17.91 -21.67 26.84
N CYS A 621 17.73 -22.06 25.56
CA CYS A 621 16.63 -22.91 25.13
C CYS A 621 17.07 -24.38 25.04
N LEU A 622 16.25 -25.29 25.56
CA LEU A 622 16.50 -26.74 25.54
C LEU A 622 16.18 -27.35 24.16
N ALA A 623 17.02 -28.26 23.69
CA ALA A 623 16.79 -28.97 22.43
C ALA A 623 15.47 -29.77 22.45
N GLY A 624 14.67 -29.67 21.39
CA GLY A 624 13.36 -30.32 21.27
C GLY A 624 12.18 -29.53 21.83
N LYS A 625 12.40 -28.29 22.32
CA LYS A 625 11.35 -27.32 22.64
C LYS A 625 11.44 -26.11 21.71
N PHE A 626 10.34 -25.40 21.54
CA PHE A 626 10.30 -24.17 20.76
C PHE A 626 11.29 -23.13 21.31
N CYS A 627 12.14 -22.57 20.44
CA CYS A 627 13.12 -21.54 20.76
C CYS A 627 12.82 -20.25 20.00
N LEU A 628 12.58 -19.16 20.75
CA LEU A 628 12.15 -17.88 20.17
C LEU A 628 13.24 -17.22 19.30
N PHE A 629 14.46 -17.14 19.83
CA PHE A 629 15.59 -16.44 19.20
C PHE A 629 16.51 -17.35 18.38
N ARG A 630 16.02 -18.52 17.95
CA ARG A 630 16.78 -19.43 17.07
C ARG A 630 15.89 -19.83 15.90
N SER A 631 16.45 -19.82 14.71
CA SER A 631 15.80 -20.33 13.49
C SER A 631 16.37 -21.72 13.17
N GLU A 632 15.49 -22.73 13.12
CA GLU A 632 15.86 -24.12 12.82
C GLU A 632 15.94 -24.40 11.30
N SER A 633 15.39 -23.51 10.47
CA SER A 633 15.41 -23.61 9.01
C SER A 633 16.73 -23.12 8.38
N GLU A 634 16.90 -23.42 7.08
CA GLU A 634 17.94 -22.79 6.24
C GLU A 634 17.82 -21.26 6.21
N THR A 635 16.60 -20.74 6.35
CA THR A 635 16.34 -19.31 6.48
C THR A 635 16.65 -18.85 7.90
N LYS A 636 17.52 -17.84 8.03
CA LYS A 636 17.97 -17.23 9.28
C LYS A 636 17.14 -16.00 9.63
N ASP A 637 17.23 -15.58 10.90
CA ASP A 637 16.61 -14.37 11.43
C ASP A 637 15.07 -14.30 11.27
N VAL A 638 14.41 -15.43 11.51
CA VAL A 638 12.95 -15.56 11.39
C VAL A 638 12.28 -15.02 12.67
N LEU A 639 11.43 -13.99 12.51
CA LEU A 639 10.75 -13.18 13.55
C LEU A 639 11.67 -12.24 14.35
N PHE A 640 12.80 -12.77 14.80
CA PHE A 640 13.86 -12.07 15.52
C PHE A 640 15.20 -12.51 14.94
N ARG A 641 16.24 -11.71 15.14
CA ARG A 641 17.59 -12.15 14.77
C ARG A 641 18.04 -13.35 15.60
N ASP A 642 18.76 -14.27 14.96
CA ASP A 642 19.24 -15.52 15.58
C ASP A 642 20.31 -15.28 16.65
N ASP A 643 21.00 -14.14 16.59
CA ASP A 643 21.97 -13.69 17.59
C ASP A 643 21.33 -12.86 18.72
N THR A 644 20.00 -12.81 18.79
CA THR A 644 19.30 -12.21 19.93
C THR A 644 19.52 -13.05 21.18
N GLU A 645 20.08 -12.43 22.22
CA GLU A 645 20.25 -13.02 23.55
C GLU A 645 19.00 -12.81 24.40
N CYS A 646 18.41 -11.61 24.36
CA CYS A 646 17.17 -11.28 25.04
C CYS A 646 16.44 -10.08 24.42
N LEU A 647 15.21 -9.85 24.87
CA LEU A 647 14.48 -8.59 24.68
C LEU A 647 14.66 -7.72 25.92
N ALA A 648 15.33 -6.58 25.76
CA ALA A 648 15.60 -5.62 26.82
C ALA A 648 14.48 -4.58 26.97
N GLU A 649 14.18 -4.22 28.21
CA GLU A 649 13.21 -3.17 28.52
C GLU A 649 13.71 -1.78 28.12
N LEU A 650 12.81 -1.01 27.51
CA LEU A 650 13.02 0.41 27.23
C LEU A 650 12.43 1.26 28.36
N GLN A 651 13.00 2.44 28.61
CA GLN A 651 12.43 3.40 29.54
C GLN A 651 10.97 3.71 29.16
N GLU A 652 10.10 3.85 30.15
CA GLU A 652 8.69 4.15 29.89
C GLU A 652 8.54 5.48 29.12
N GLY A 653 7.67 5.48 28.11
CA GLY A 653 7.47 6.64 27.23
C GLY A 653 8.58 6.88 26.20
N THR A 654 9.50 5.93 25.99
CA THR A 654 10.51 6.03 24.93
C THR A 654 9.85 6.17 23.55
N THR A 655 10.19 7.25 22.83
CA THR A 655 9.73 7.47 21.46
C THR A 655 10.73 6.89 20.46
N TYR A 656 10.33 6.74 19.20
CA TYR A 656 11.24 6.29 18.15
C TYR A 656 12.40 7.28 17.95
N GLU A 657 12.20 8.59 18.12
CA GLU A 657 13.30 9.56 18.02
C GLU A 657 14.33 9.37 19.12
N LYS A 658 13.87 9.16 20.37
CA LYS A 658 14.76 8.89 21.51
C LYS A 658 15.46 7.55 21.37
N TYR A 659 14.78 6.54 20.84
CA TYR A 659 15.35 5.20 20.62
C TYR A 659 16.40 5.19 19.50
N LEU A 660 16.10 5.86 18.37
CA LEU A 660 17.00 5.91 17.22
C LEU A 660 18.18 6.84 17.42
N GLY A 661 18.02 7.88 18.24
CA GLY A 661 19.04 8.89 18.49
C GLY A 661 19.06 10.01 17.45
N GLU A 662 19.64 11.15 17.83
CA GLU A 662 19.59 12.39 17.04
C GLU A 662 20.32 12.28 15.69
N GLU A 663 21.48 11.63 15.66
CA GLU A 663 22.30 11.46 14.44
C GLU A 663 21.58 10.61 13.39
N TYR A 664 20.97 9.50 13.82
CA TYR A 664 20.17 8.63 12.96
C TYR A 664 18.97 9.39 12.41
N MET A 665 18.24 10.09 13.28
CA MET A 665 17.09 10.90 12.91
C MET A 665 17.45 11.99 11.91
N MET A 666 18.59 12.67 12.10
CA MET A 666 19.09 13.68 11.17
C MET A 666 19.36 13.06 9.79
N ALA A 667 20.09 11.95 9.72
CA ALA A 667 20.40 11.28 8.47
C ALA A 667 19.14 10.84 7.70
N MET A 668 18.17 10.25 8.42
CA MET A 668 16.91 9.81 7.83
C MET A 668 16.03 10.98 7.38
N ASN A 669 15.90 12.05 8.18
CA ASN A 669 15.14 13.25 7.80
C ASN A 669 15.76 13.96 6.58
N ASN A 670 17.08 13.92 6.44
CA ASN A 670 17.81 14.44 5.30
C ASN A 670 17.54 13.62 4.04
N LEU A 671 17.64 12.29 4.13
CA LEU A 671 17.35 11.41 3.00
C LEU A 671 15.88 11.41 2.58
N ALA A 672 14.97 11.66 3.52
CA ALA A 672 13.57 11.86 3.21
C ALA A 672 13.35 12.99 2.18
N GLN A 673 14.24 13.99 2.12
CA GLN A 673 14.20 15.05 1.10
C GLN A 673 14.63 14.56 -0.29
N CYS A 674 15.38 13.45 -0.36
CA CYS A 674 15.87 12.85 -1.59
C CYS A 674 14.99 11.76 -2.16
N SER A 675 13.85 11.51 -1.53
CA SER A 675 12.79 10.73 -2.15
C SER A 675 12.23 11.54 -3.33
N THR A 676 12.62 11.17 -4.55
CA THR A 676 12.17 11.83 -5.77
C THR A 676 10.72 11.48 -6.04
N SER A 677 9.78 12.37 -5.71
CA SER A 677 8.48 12.33 -6.36
C SER A 677 8.62 12.80 -7.80
N LYS A 678 8.15 12.01 -8.78
CA LYS A 678 7.86 12.49 -10.16
C LYS A 678 6.66 13.46 -10.24
N PHE A 679 6.30 14.07 -9.11
CA PHE A 679 5.26 15.08 -9.00
C PHE A 679 5.79 16.17 -8.06
N PRO A 680 5.79 17.45 -8.45
CA PRO A 680 6.28 18.52 -7.60
C PRO A 680 5.43 18.56 -6.33
N THR A 681 6.01 18.21 -5.19
CA THR A 681 5.47 18.63 -3.89
C THR A 681 5.76 20.13 -3.76
N PRO A 682 4.75 21.00 -3.65
CA PRO A 682 4.97 22.39 -3.32
C PRO A 682 5.72 22.48 -1.99
N ARG A 683 6.71 23.38 -1.92
CA ARG A 683 7.56 23.71 -0.74
C ARG A 683 6.80 24.16 0.53
N ASN A 684 5.48 24.01 0.59
CA ASN A 684 4.59 24.44 1.68
C ASN A 684 3.91 23.27 2.43
N TYR A 685 4.37 22.03 2.24
CA TYR A 685 3.93 20.90 3.06
C TYR A 685 4.57 21.00 4.46
N ASP A 686 3.93 21.72 5.40
CA ASP A 686 4.35 21.64 6.81
C ASP A 686 3.86 20.32 7.42
N VAL A 687 4.78 19.35 7.33
CA VAL A 687 4.77 17.96 7.81
C VAL A 687 4.34 17.83 9.28
N ARG A 688 4.35 18.90 10.08
CA ARG A 688 4.02 18.87 11.51
C ARG A 688 2.52 18.82 11.83
N ASN A 689 1.63 19.11 10.88
CA ASN A 689 0.19 19.22 11.12
C ASN A 689 -0.69 18.21 10.36
N MET A 690 -0.11 17.25 9.62
CA MET A 690 -0.86 16.16 8.95
C MET A 690 -1.33 15.10 9.96
N PRO A 691 -2.42 14.33 9.75
CA PRO A 691 -2.68 13.08 10.46
C PRO A 691 -1.39 12.29 10.46
N VAL A 692 -1.02 11.74 11.61
CA VAL A 692 0.19 10.92 11.80
C VAL A 692 0.26 9.75 10.79
N GLN A 693 -0.83 9.47 10.05
CA GLN A 693 -0.94 8.47 9.00
C GLN A 693 -0.47 8.89 7.59
N GLY A 694 -0.36 10.18 7.26
CA GLY A 694 0.09 10.64 5.92
C GLY A 694 1.57 10.35 5.62
N HIS A 695 2.40 10.45 6.65
CA HIS A 695 3.85 10.21 6.57
C HIS A 695 4.22 8.75 6.31
N CYS A 696 3.29 7.84 6.58
CA CYS A 696 3.53 6.40 6.58
C CYS A 696 3.72 5.81 5.18
N TRP A 697 3.30 6.48 4.12
CA TRP A 697 3.36 5.94 2.75
C TRP A 697 4.23 6.78 1.81
N GLU A 698 4.35 8.07 2.09
CA GLU A 698 5.23 8.97 1.34
C GLU A 698 6.72 8.60 1.52
N HIS A 699 7.09 8.03 2.69
CA HIS A 699 8.44 7.53 2.95
C HIS A 699 8.64 6.04 2.60
N SER A 700 7.62 5.21 2.83
CA SER A 700 7.73 3.74 2.71
C SER A 700 7.62 3.26 1.27
N GLY A 701 6.79 3.91 0.45
CA GLY A 701 6.58 3.54 -0.95
C GLY A 701 7.73 3.90 -1.89
N ARG A 702 8.69 4.75 -1.46
CA ARG A 702 9.69 5.32 -2.38
C ARG A 702 11.15 5.29 -1.93
N ILE A 703 11.44 5.18 -0.63
CA ILE A 703 12.85 5.02 -0.19
C ILE A 703 13.42 3.67 -0.67
N PHE A 704 12.56 2.67 -0.94
CA PHE A 704 13.00 1.32 -1.31
C PHE A 704 12.46 0.78 -2.65
N ARG A 705 11.41 1.36 -3.25
CA ARG A 705 10.79 0.80 -4.49
C ARG A 705 11.06 1.54 -5.79
N GLU A 706 11.53 2.80 -5.79
CA GLU A 706 11.68 3.58 -7.04
C GLU A 706 13.10 3.63 -7.63
N LEU A 707 14.13 3.09 -6.95
CA LEU A 707 15.51 3.01 -7.50
C LEU A 707 15.79 1.78 -8.39
N GLY A 708 14.77 0.95 -8.66
CA GLY A 708 14.93 -0.29 -9.45
C GLY A 708 13.98 -0.48 -10.63
N ARG A 709 13.19 0.53 -11.05
CA ARG A 709 12.22 0.34 -12.14
C ARG A 709 12.01 1.59 -13.03
N GLN A 710 12.97 1.84 -13.90
CA GLN A 710 12.86 2.61 -15.15
C GLN A 710 13.75 1.88 -16.17
N ASN A 711 13.46 1.60 -17.45
CA ASN A 711 12.32 1.77 -18.35
C ASN A 711 12.47 0.64 -19.42
N LEU A 712 11.38 0.26 -20.07
CA LEU A 712 11.45 -0.31 -21.43
C LEU A 712 10.62 0.58 -22.34
N PHE A 713 11.21 1.69 -22.81
CA PHE A 713 10.86 2.26 -24.11
C PHE A 713 12.09 3.02 -24.67
N TYR A 714 12.57 2.48 -25.79
CA TYR A 714 13.59 3.01 -26.69
C TYR A 714 13.23 4.41 -27.18
N HIS A 715 14.18 5.36 -27.09
CA HIS A 715 14.31 6.47 -28.03
C HIS A 715 15.73 6.42 -28.62
N PRO A 716 15.91 6.45 -29.94
CA PRO A 716 17.23 6.35 -30.56
C PRO A 716 18.02 7.66 -30.49
N SER A 717 19.33 7.47 -30.51
CA SER A 717 20.43 8.41 -30.31
C SER A 717 20.63 9.44 -31.42
N GLN A 718 21.38 10.50 -31.05
CA GLN A 718 21.87 11.58 -31.89
C GLN A 718 22.73 11.12 -33.07
N GLU A 719 22.19 11.24 -34.29
CA GLU A 719 22.92 11.56 -35.52
C GLU A 719 22.04 12.52 -36.33
N SER A 720 22.02 13.82 -35.99
CA SER A 720 21.49 14.90 -36.85
C SER A 720 21.65 16.30 -36.21
N GLN A 721 22.82 16.60 -35.65
CA GLN A 721 23.25 17.98 -35.40
C GLN A 721 24.43 18.33 -36.31
N LYS A 722 24.15 18.52 -37.60
CA LYS A 722 24.91 19.39 -38.50
C LYS A 722 23.93 20.04 -39.47
N MET A 723 24.13 21.33 -39.72
CA MET A 723 23.40 22.19 -40.67
C MET A 723 22.17 22.92 -40.12
N ALA A 724 22.38 23.77 -39.11
CA ALA A 724 21.56 24.96 -38.87
C ALA A 724 22.50 26.17 -38.67
N ALA A 725 23.19 26.57 -39.75
CA ALA A 725 23.97 27.81 -39.81
C ALA A 725 24.36 28.14 -41.27
N VAL A 726 23.40 28.25 -42.18
CA VAL A 726 23.58 29.05 -43.41
C VAL A 726 22.21 29.62 -43.77
N LEU A 727 22.17 30.92 -44.03
CA LEU A 727 21.07 31.72 -44.58
C LEU A 727 20.13 32.38 -43.55
N GLU A 728 20.70 33.33 -42.81
CA GLU A 728 20.07 34.66 -42.72
C GLU A 728 20.15 35.35 -44.10
N GLY A 729 19.08 36.06 -44.46
CA GLY A 729 19.14 37.15 -45.44
C GLY A 729 18.11 37.06 -46.56
N ALA A 730 16.96 37.73 -46.39
CA ALA A 730 16.52 38.85 -47.24
C ALA A 730 14.99 39.12 -47.12
N PHE A 731 14.66 40.19 -46.38
CA PHE A 731 13.68 41.27 -46.71
C PHE A 731 12.18 40.95 -47.01
N PRO A 732 11.25 41.93 -46.87
CA PRO A 732 9.98 41.77 -46.15
C PRO A 732 8.73 42.19 -46.98
N ALA A 733 7.57 42.27 -46.30
CA ALA A 733 6.40 43.13 -46.56
C ALA A 733 5.30 42.70 -47.58
N LEU A 734 4.15 42.29 -47.02
CA LEU A 734 2.77 42.84 -47.20
C LEU A 734 2.07 42.79 -48.61
N PRO A 735 0.74 43.01 -48.71
CA PRO A 735 -0.32 42.05 -49.08
C PRO A 735 -0.95 42.29 -50.49
N GLY A 736 -1.86 41.43 -50.96
CA GLY A 736 -2.70 41.78 -52.11
C GLY A 736 -3.58 40.70 -52.72
N LEU A 737 -4.79 41.10 -53.07
CA LEU A 737 -5.92 40.34 -53.62
C LEU A 737 -5.69 39.58 -54.94
N CYS A 738 -6.44 38.49 -55.05
CA CYS A 738 -7.31 38.10 -56.17
C CYS A 738 -6.72 37.96 -57.59
N GLY A 739 -6.97 36.80 -58.19
CA GLY A 739 -7.42 36.80 -59.59
C GLY A 739 -6.81 35.73 -60.50
N ARG A 740 -7.65 34.71 -60.73
CA ARG A 740 -7.98 34.16 -62.05
C ARG A 740 -7.02 33.16 -62.73
N LYS A 741 -7.66 31.99 -62.93
CA LYS A 741 -7.74 31.20 -64.17
C LYS A 741 -6.49 30.40 -64.51
N LEU A 742 -6.54 29.16 -64.98
CA LEU A 742 -7.55 28.18 -65.37
C LEU A 742 -6.70 26.90 -65.61
N GLN A 743 -7.07 25.71 -65.13
CA GLN A 743 -7.97 24.79 -65.83
C GLN A 743 -7.22 23.56 -66.38
N GLN A 744 -7.95 22.45 -66.38
CA GLN A 744 -7.72 21.18 -67.08
C GLN A 744 -6.72 20.19 -66.48
N ARG A 745 -7.25 19.32 -65.61
CA ARG A 745 -7.02 17.87 -65.71
C ARG A 745 -8.31 17.12 -65.42
N ASP A 746 -8.60 16.13 -66.25
CA ASP A 746 -9.91 15.49 -66.45
C ASP A 746 -10.63 14.97 -65.19
N PRO A 747 -11.95 15.21 -65.04
CA PRO A 747 -12.74 14.76 -63.90
C PRO A 747 -12.93 13.24 -63.84
N SER A 748 -12.74 12.53 -64.95
CA SER A 748 -12.82 11.06 -65.00
C SER A 748 -11.65 10.41 -64.27
N LEU A 749 -10.43 10.92 -64.43
CA LEU A 749 -9.23 10.37 -63.79
C LEU A 749 -9.25 10.58 -62.26
N LEU A 750 -9.76 11.73 -61.82
CA LEU A 750 -9.96 12.05 -60.42
C LEU A 750 -11.05 11.16 -59.78
N SER A 751 -12.12 10.87 -60.53
CA SER A 751 -13.19 9.98 -60.04
C SER A 751 -12.72 8.53 -59.89
N VAL A 752 -11.85 8.04 -60.79
CA VAL A 752 -11.27 6.70 -60.73
C VAL A 752 -10.29 6.59 -59.57
N VAL A 753 -9.45 7.61 -59.34
CA VAL A 753 -8.51 7.64 -58.20
C VAL A 753 -9.25 7.69 -56.87
N VAL A 754 -10.33 8.48 -56.77
CA VAL A 754 -11.18 8.55 -55.56
C VAL A 754 -11.93 7.24 -55.33
N ALA A 755 -12.44 6.59 -56.39
CA ALA A 755 -13.07 5.28 -56.28
C ALA A 755 -12.09 4.18 -55.86
N LEU A 756 -10.88 4.16 -56.42
CA LEU A 756 -9.82 3.24 -56.02
C LEU A 756 -9.38 3.46 -54.58
N LEU A 757 -9.23 4.71 -54.14
CA LEU A 757 -8.92 5.04 -52.75
C LEU A 757 -10.06 4.67 -51.80
N ALA A 758 -11.32 4.85 -52.20
CA ALA A 758 -12.47 4.42 -51.40
C ALA A 758 -12.54 2.89 -51.27
N VAL A 759 -12.25 2.15 -52.35
CA VAL A 759 -12.16 0.68 -52.33
C VAL A 759 -10.97 0.21 -51.49
N LEU A 760 -9.80 0.85 -51.60
CA LEU A 760 -8.64 0.56 -50.75
C LEU A 760 -8.93 0.85 -49.28
N LEU A 761 -9.56 1.98 -48.96
CA LEU A 761 -9.92 2.34 -47.59
C LEU A 761 -10.99 1.42 -47.03
N THR A 762 -11.99 1.01 -47.83
CA THR A 762 -13.00 0.04 -47.40
C THR A 762 -12.42 -1.36 -47.26
N LEU A 763 -11.47 -1.78 -48.10
CA LEU A 763 -10.75 -3.05 -47.94
C LEU A 763 -9.81 -3.03 -46.72
N VAL A 764 -9.13 -1.92 -46.45
CA VAL A 764 -8.31 -1.73 -45.26
C VAL A 764 -9.18 -1.69 -44.00
N PHE A 765 -10.31 -0.98 -44.05
CA PHE A 765 -11.28 -0.90 -42.95
C PHE A 765 -11.99 -2.24 -42.73
N TRP A 766 -12.31 -2.98 -43.80
CA TRP A 766 -12.81 -4.35 -43.73
C TRP A 766 -11.76 -5.28 -43.15
N LYS A 767 -10.50 -5.20 -43.58
CA LYS A 767 -9.39 -5.99 -43.01
C LYS A 767 -9.15 -5.63 -41.55
N PHE A 768 -9.33 -4.37 -41.16
CA PHE A 768 -9.17 -3.88 -39.78
C PHE A 768 -10.36 -4.26 -38.88
N ILE A 769 -11.59 -4.26 -39.40
CA ILE A 769 -12.80 -4.70 -38.70
C ILE A 769 -12.87 -6.23 -38.61
N TRP A 770 -12.48 -6.95 -39.67
CA TRP A 770 -12.40 -8.41 -39.64
C TRP A 770 -11.20 -8.91 -38.82
N SER A 771 -10.11 -8.13 -38.73
CA SER A 771 -9.00 -8.37 -37.80
C SER A 771 -9.37 -8.16 -36.31
N ARG A 772 -10.52 -7.53 -36.02
CA ARG A 772 -11.01 -7.33 -34.64
C ARG A 772 -11.99 -8.41 -34.17
N ARG A 773 -12.18 -9.49 -34.94
CA ARG A 773 -12.81 -10.72 -34.43
C ARG A 773 -11.78 -11.60 -33.73
N SER A 774 -11.87 -11.62 -32.40
CA SER A 774 -11.33 -12.58 -31.44
C SER A 774 -9.92 -13.12 -31.69
N SER A 775 -8.96 -12.59 -30.94
CA SER A 775 -7.62 -13.19 -30.82
C SER A 775 -7.34 -13.45 -29.33
N GLN A 776 -8.19 -14.24 -28.66
CA GLN A 776 -7.75 -14.93 -27.45
C GLN A 776 -6.54 -15.79 -27.86
N ARG A 777 -5.34 -15.39 -27.41
CA ARG A 777 -4.06 -16.10 -27.68
C ARG A 777 -3.38 -16.57 -26.40
N ALA A 778 -3.95 -16.26 -25.23
CA ALA A 778 -3.35 -16.59 -23.94
C ALA A 778 -3.61 -18.05 -23.56
N VAL A 779 -2.57 -18.72 -23.07
CA VAL A 779 -2.64 -20.04 -22.44
C VAL A 779 -2.21 -19.87 -20.99
N LEU A 780 -3.11 -20.13 -20.06
CA LEU A 780 -2.87 -19.93 -18.64
C LEU A 780 -2.38 -21.22 -18.00
N LEU A 781 -1.23 -21.18 -17.32
CA LEU A 781 -0.75 -22.27 -16.47
C LEU A 781 -1.24 -22.03 -15.04
N VAL A 782 -2.08 -22.92 -14.53
CA VAL A 782 -2.81 -22.76 -13.25
C VAL A 782 -2.59 -24.01 -12.40
N GLY A 783 -2.55 -23.93 -11.08
CA GLY A 783 -2.35 -25.09 -10.20
C GLY A 783 -1.71 -24.71 -8.87
N LEU A 784 -1.66 -25.65 -7.91
CA LEU A 784 -1.11 -25.42 -6.56
C LEU A 784 0.38 -25.04 -6.57
N CYS A 785 0.92 -24.59 -5.44
CA CYS A 785 2.37 -24.43 -5.27
C CYS A 785 3.09 -25.74 -5.55
N ASP A 786 4.35 -25.65 -5.98
CA ASP A 786 5.22 -26.79 -6.26
C ASP A 786 4.78 -27.77 -7.35
N SER A 787 3.61 -27.59 -7.99
CA SER A 787 3.19 -28.43 -9.12
C SER A 787 4.06 -28.33 -10.38
N GLY A 788 5.01 -27.38 -10.42
CA GLY A 788 6.01 -27.23 -11.47
C GLY A 788 5.57 -26.34 -12.65
N LYS A 789 4.57 -25.46 -12.45
CA LYS A 789 4.09 -24.50 -13.46
C LYS A 789 5.20 -23.61 -14.03
N THR A 790 5.99 -22.99 -13.16
CA THR A 790 7.08 -22.09 -13.53
C THR A 790 8.19 -22.83 -14.27
N LEU A 791 8.52 -24.05 -13.82
CA LEU A 791 9.49 -24.90 -14.51
C LEU A 791 8.99 -25.31 -15.90
N LEU A 792 7.71 -25.69 -16.04
CA LEU A 792 7.08 -25.96 -17.33
C LEU A 792 7.11 -24.73 -18.25
N PHE A 793 6.79 -23.54 -17.71
CA PHE A 793 6.84 -22.27 -18.44
C PHE A 793 8.25 -22.00 -18.99
N VAL A 794 9.29 -22.12 -18.16
CA VAL A 794 10.68 -21.91 -18.58
C VAL A 794 11.13 -22.95 -19.60
N ARG A 795 10.77 -24.23 -19.40
CA ARG A 795 11.09 -25.32 -20.33
C ARG A 795 10.45 -25.12 -21.70
N LEU A 796 9.17 -24.75 -21.76
CA LEU A 796 8.47 -24.48 -23.03
C LEU A 796 9.08 -23.30 -23.80
N LEU A 797 9.63 -22.29 -23.11
CA LEU A 797 10.19 -21.10 -23.76
C LEU A 797 11.65 -21.24 -24.16
N THR A 798 12.44 -21.93 -23.34
CA THR A 798 13.91 -21.94 -23.46
C THR A 798 14.49 -23.32 -23.76
N GLY A 799 13.73 -24.40 -23.56
CA GLY A 799 14.21 -25.78 -23.58
C GLY A 799 15.11 -26.16 -22.40
N LEU A 800 15.55 -25.20 -21.57
CA LEU A 800 16.55 -25.40 -20.52
C LEU A 800 15.91 -25.62 -19.14
N TYR A 801 16.54 -26.47 -18.34
CA TYR A 801 16.21 -26.63 -16.92
C TYR A 801 16.67 -25.39 -16.15
N ARG A 802 15.86 -24.94 -15.18
CA ARG A 802 16.25 -23.94 -14.20
C ARG A 802 15.62 -24.27 -12.86
N ASP A 803 16.36 -24.08 -11.78
CA ASP A 803 15.73 -24.09 -10.46
C ASP A 803 14.75 -22.93 -10.36
N THR A 804 13.53 -23.24 -9.94
CA THR A 804 12.43 -22.30 -9.85
C THR A 804 11.95 -22.21 -8.41
N GLN A 805 11.57 -21.00 -8.00
CA GLN A 805 10.92 -20.71 -6.74
C GLN A 805 9.44 -20.42 -7.01
N THR A 806 8.62 -20.35 -5.97
CA THR A 806 7.19 -20.04 -6.10
C THR A 806 6.98 -18.66 -6.75
N SER A 807 6.30 -18.63 -7.90
CA SER A 807 5.96 -17.36 -8.59
C SER A 807 5.04 -16.50 -7.72
N ILE A 808 5.47 -15.26 -7.42
CA ILE A 808 4.70 -14.24 -6.67
C ILE A 808 3.93 -13.31 -7.62
N THR A 809 4.32 -13.24 -8.90
CA THR A 809 3.64 -12.47 -9.96
C THR A 809 3.44 -13.32 -11.22
N ASP A 810 2.52 -12.90 -12.09
CA ASP A 810 2.36 -13.56 -13.40
C ASP A 810 3.61 -13.39 -14.27
N SER A 811 4.02 -14.46 -14.95
CA SER A 811 5.06 -14.39 -15.99
C SER A 811 4.42 -14.64 -17.34
N SER A 812 4.60 -13.72 -18.28
CA SER A 812 4.04 -13.85 -19.63
C SER A 812 5.11 -13.81 -20.71
N ALA A 813 5.00 -14.69 -21.70
CA ALA A 813 5.94 -14.74 -22.82
C ALA A 813 5.27 -15.29 -24.08
N VAL A 814 5.80 -14.92 -25.24
CA VAL A 814 5.33 -15.42 -26.53
C VAL A 814 5.96 -16.79 -26.82
N TYR A 815 5.13 -17.82 -26.91
CA TYR A 815 5.50 -19.17 -27.30
C TYR A 815 5.30 -19.36 -28.81
N ARG A 816 6.38 -19.71 -29.51
CA ARG A 816 6.35 -20.00 -30.95
C ARG A 816 6.17 -21.50 -31.14
N VAL A 817 5.03 -21.88 -31.73
CA VAL A 817 4.74 -23.28 -31.99
C VAL A 817 5.63 -23.78 -33.13
N ASN A 818 6.25 -24.95 -32.93
CA ASN A 818 7.09 -25.64 -33.92
C ASN A 818 6.25 -26.29 -35.04
N SER A 819 5.42 -25.49 -35.72
CA SER A 819 4.54 -25.91 -36.83
C SER A 819 4.76 -25.02 -38.05
N ASN A 820 4.64 -25.59 -39.25
CA ASN A 820 4.87 -24.95 -40.56
C ASN A 820 4.00 -23.70 -40.87
N ARG A 821 3.21 -23.20 -39.91
CA ARG A 821 2.24 -22.11 -40.08
C ARG A 821 2.52 -20.82 -39.29
N GLY A 822 3.62 -20.72 -38.53
CA GLY A 822 4.02 -19.46 -37.90
C GLY A 822 3.04 -18.90 -36.84
N ASN A 823 2.20 -19.74 -36.24
CA ASN A 823 1.28 -19.34 -35.18
C ASN A 823 2.01 -19.22 -33.83
N SER A 824 1.83 -18.08 -33.15
CA SER A 824 2.33 -17.84 -31.79
C SER A 824 1.19 -17.77 -30.76
N LEU A 825 1.44 -18.33 -29.57
CA LEU A 825 0.60 -18.25 -28.38
C LEU A 825 1.28 -17.36 -27.33
N THR A 826 0.52 -16.86 -26.36
CA THR A 826 1.06 -16.18 -25.18
C THR A 826 0.92 -17.11 -23.99
N LEU A 827 2.02 -17.68 -23.48
CA LEU A 827 1.98 -18.44 -22.24
C LEU A 827 1.97 -17.46 -21.07
N ILE A 828 1.13 -17.73 -20.07
CA ILE A 828 1.07 -16.96 -18.82
C ILE A 828 1.13 -17.95 -17.65
N ASP A 829 2.22 -17.91 -16.88
CA ASP A 829 2.37 -18.62 -15.62
C ASP A 829 1.67 -17.85 -14.49
N LEU A 830 0.70 -18.47 -13.81
CA LEU A 830 0.00 -17.85 -12.69
C LEU A 830 0.59 -18.31 -11.33
N PRO A 831 0.69 -17.40 -10.34
CA PRO A 831 1.04 -17.75 -8.97
C PRO A 831 0.18 -18.89 -8.41
N GLY A 832 0.83 -19.89 -7.81
CA GLY A 832 0.16 -21.05 -7.19
C GLY A 832 -0.26 -20.85 -5.74
N HIS A 833 0.16 -19.75 -5.11
CA HIS A 833 -0.10 -19.49 -3.69
C HIS A 833 -1.58 -19.22 -3.42
N GLU A 834 -2.11 -19.65 -2.28
CA GLU A 834 -3.55 -19.59 -1.97
C GLU A 834 -4.12 -18.17 -2.00
N SER A 835 -3.39 -17.21 -1.43
CA SER A 835 -3.80 -15.80 -1.41
C SER A 835 -3.83 -15.12 -2.78
N LEU A 836 -3.06 -15.62 -3.77
CA LEU A 836 -2.87 -14.96 -5.06
C LEU A 836 -3.63 -15.66 -6.20
N ARG A 837 -3.75 -16.99 -6.16
CA ARG A 837 -4.16 -17.81 -7.32
C ARG A 837 -5.50 -17.40 -7.94
N LEU A 838 -6.48 -16.99 -7.13
CA LEU A 838 -7.80 -16.56 -7.63
C LEU A 838 -7.79 -15.13 -8.17
N GLN A 839 -7.08 -14.21 -7.52
CA GLN A 839 -6.96 -12.82 -7.99
C GLN A 839 -6.34 -12.76 -9.39
N PHE A 840 -5.29 -13.56 -9.63
CA PHE A 840 -4.63 -13.63 -10.92
C PHE A 840 -5.47 -14.40 -11.95
N LEU A 841 -6.19 -15.45 -11.56
CA LEU A 841 -7.13 -16.13 -12.45
C LEU A 841 -8.23 -15.18 -12.93
N GLU A 842 -8.85 -14.39 -12.04
CA GLU A 842 -9.84 -13.37 -12.41
C GLU A 842 -9.32 -12.37 -13.41
N ARG A 843 -8.07 -11.91 -13.22
CA ARG A 843 -7.43 -10.92 -14.09
C ARG A 843 -7.23 -11.44 -15.52
N PHE A 844 -6.89 -12.72 -15.69
CA PHE A 844 -6.49 -13.27 -16.99
C PHE A 844 -7.53 -14.17 -17.68
N LYS A 845 -8.53 -14.71 -16.95
CA LYS A 845 -9.49 -15.69 -17.49
C LYS A 845 -10.26 -15.23 -18.73
N ALA A 846 -10.58 -13.94 -18.85
CA ALA A 846 -11.28 -13.39 -20.02
C ALA A 846 -10.46 -13.43 -21.32
N SER A 847 -9.13 -13.43 -21.21
CA SER A 847 -8.19 -13.46 -22.34
C SER A 847 -7.77 -14.88 -22.77
N ALA A 848 -8.14 -15.89 -21.98
CA ALA A 848 -7.70 -17.26 -22.15
C ALA A 848 -8.30 -17.92 -23.41
N ARG A 849 -7.42 -18.48 -24.23
CA ARG A 849 -7.72 -19.43 -25.31
C ARG A 849 -7.72 -20.87 -24.79
N ALA A 850 -6.82 -21.14 -23.84
CA ALA A 850 -6.69 -22.43 -23.18
C ALA A 850 -6.28 -22.26 -21.71
N MET A 851 -6.68 -23.22 -20.88
CA MET A 851 -6.25 -23.37 -19.49
C MET A 851 -5.53 -24.71 -19.33
N VAL A 852 -4.32 -24.67 -18.78
CA VAL A 852 -3.52 -25.85 -18.42
C VAL A 852 -3.41 -25.89 -16.90
N PHE A 853 -4.17 -26.79 -16.29
CA PHE A 853 -4.16 -27.02 -14.86
C PHE A 853 -3.07 -28.05 -14.51
N VAL A 854 -2.00 -27.62 -13.86
CA VAL A 854 -0.81 -28.43 -13.56
C VAL A 854 -0.93 -29.05 -12.17
N VAL A 855 -0.84 -30.37 -12.11
CA VAL A 855 -0.94 -31.20 -10.90
C VAL A 855 0.42 -31.84 -10.60
N ASP A 856 0.84 -31.81 -9.33
CA ASP A 856 1.98 -32.61 -8.88
C ASP A 856 1.56 -34.08 -8.75
N SER A 857 1.96 -34.93 -9.69
CA SER A 857 1.60 -36.34 -9.65
C SER A 857 2.26 -37.12 -8.51
N ALA A 858 3.38 -36.67 -7.97
CA ALA A 858 4.09 -37.34 -6.88
C ALA A 858 3.51 -37.00 -5.50
N ALA A 859 3.08 -35.76 -5.29
CA ALA A 859 2.44 -35.30 -4.06
C ALA A 859 0.92 -35.52 -4.03
N PHE A 860 0.30 -35.84 -5.17
CA PHE A 860 -1.16 -35.88 -5.37
C PHE A 860 -1.96 -36.62 -4.28
N GLN A 861 -1.45 -37.75 -3.78
CA GLN A 861 -2.15 -38.54 -2.76
C GLN A 861 -2.39 -37.76 -1.45
N ARG A 862 -1.52 -36.80 -1.12
CA ARG A 862 -1.62 -35.95 0.08
C ARG A 862 -2.42 -34.67 -0.19
N GLU A 863 -2.36 -34.16 -1.42
CA GLU A 863 -2.93 -32.87 -1.83
C GLU A 863 -4.28 -32.98 -2.56
N VAL A 864 -4.82 -34.19 -2.73
CA VAL A 864 -6.02 -34.45 -3.54
C VAL A 864 -7.20 -33.52 -3.21
N LYS A 865 -7.39 -33.18 -1.93
CA LYS A 865 -8.44 -32.27 -1.47
C LYS A 865 -8.23 -30.84 -1.95
N ASP A 866 -7.03 -30.30 -1.75
CA ASP A 866 -6.68 -28.93 -2.14
C ASP A 866 -6.67 -28.76 -3.66
N VAL A 867 -6.19 -29.79 -4.38
CA VAL A 867 -6.22 -29.85 -5.84
C VAL A 867 -7.67 -29.86 -6.34
N ALA A 868 -8.54 -30.70 -5.75
CA ALA A 868 -9.94 -30.80 -6.14
C ALA A 868 -10.72 -29.51 -5.83
N GLU A 869 -10.50 -28.89 -4.68
CA GLU A 869 -11.15 -27.63 -4.33
C GLU A 869 -10.76 -26.49 -5.27
N PHE A 870 -9.47 -26.36 -5.58
CA PHE A 870 -9.03 -25.32 -6.50
C PHE A 870 -9.51 -25.60 -7.93
N LEU A 871 -9.43 -26.86 -8.39
CA LEU A 871 -9.94 -27.25 -9.70
C LEU A 871 -11.45 -27.00 -9.82
N TYR A 872 -12.24 -27.25 -8.77
CA TYR A 872 -13.67 -26.98 -8.74
C TYR A 872 -13.97 -25.51 -9.05
N GLN A 873 -13.24 -24.58 -8.41
CA GLN A 873 -13.39 -23.14 -8.63
C GLN A 873 -13.00 -22.75 -10.06
N VAL A 874 -11.85 -23.22 -10.54
CA VAL A 874 -11.37 -22.94 -11.90
C VAL A 874 -12.37 -23.43 -12.96
N LEU A 875 -12.97 -24.62 -12.77
CA LEU A 875 -13.97 -25.17 -13.70
C LEU A 875 -15.25 -24.33 -13.74
N ILE A 876 -15.76 -23.89 -12.58
CA ILE A 876 -16.93 -23.00 -12.52
C ILE A 876 -16.65 -21.68 -13.24
N ASP A 877 -15.51 -21.06 -12.95
CA ASP A 877 -15.11 -19.81 -13.59
C ASP A 877 -14.97 -19.94 -15.10
N THR A 878 -14.42 -21.07 -15.56
CA THR A 878 -14.23 -21.36 -16.98
C THR A 878 -15.57 -21.54 -17.69
N MET A 879 -16.53 -22.25 -17.09
CA MET A 879 -17.87 -22.44 -17.64
C MET A 879 -18.67 -21.14 -17.72
N GLY A 880 -18.37 -20.16 -16.87
CA GLY A 880 -19.01 -18.83 -16.88
C GLY A 880 -18.54 -17.90 -18.01
N LEU A 881 -17.54 -18.28 -18.80
CA LEU A 881 -16.99 -17.45 -19.88
C LEU A 881 -17.82 -17.52 -21.16
N LYS A 882 -17.98 -16.37 -21.85
CA LYS A 882 -18.69 -16.28 -23.14
C LYS A 882 -18.06 -17.14 -24.24
N ASN A 883 -16.73 -17.28 -24.23
CA ASN A 883 -15.97 -18.18 -25.08
C ASN A 883 -15.24 -19.17 -24.16
N ILE A 884 -15.67 -20.42 -24.16
CA ILE A 884 -15.13 -21.45 -23.28
C ILE A 884 -13.74 -21.87 -23.81
N PRO A 885 -12.64 -21.69 -23.04
CA PRO A 885 -11.30 -22.09 -23.46
C PRO A 885 -11.14 -23.62 -23.46
N SER A 886 -10.17 -24.12 -24.23
CA SER A 886 -9.77 -25.53 -24.15
C SER A 886 -9.10 -25.83 -22.81
N PHE A 887 -9.40 -26.97 -22.20
CA PHE A 887 -8.96 -27.28 -20.84
C PHE A 887 -8.13 -28.56 -20.79
N LEU A 888 -6.93 -28.46 -20.22
CA LEU A 888 -5.99 -29.57 -20.05
C LEU A 888 -5.61 -29.69 -18.59
N ILE A 889 -5.60 -30.92 -18.06
CA ILE A 889 -4.97 -31.25 -16.78
C ILE A 889 -3.63 -31.92 -17.08
N ALA A 890 -2.54 -31.20 -16.78
CA ALA A 890 -1.17 -31.66 -16.96
C ALA A 890 -0.68 -32.31 -15.65
N CYS A 891 -0.55 -33.63 -15.67
CA CYS A 891 -0.05 -34.47 -14.59
C CYS A 891 1.48 -34.46 -14.65
N ASN A 892 2.11 -33.54 -13.91
CA ASN A 892 3.54 -33.24 -13.97
C ASN A 892 4.34 -34.04 -12.92
N LYS A 893 5.67 -34.09 -13.08
CA LYS A 893 6.62 -34.83 -12.23
C LYS A 893 6.55 -36.36 -12.35
N GLN A 894 6.24 -36.86 -13.56
CA GLN A 894 6.22 -38.30 -13.86
C GLN A 894 7.62 -38.96 -13.81
N ASP A 895 8.68 -38.18 -13.66
CA ASP A 895 10.05 -38.66 -13.42
C ASP A 895 10.25 -39.22 -12.00
N ILE A 896 9.32 -38.96 -11.07
CA ILE A 896 9.38 -39.44 -9.69
C ILE A 896 8.66 -40.79 -9.57
N ALA A 897 9.32 -41.80 -8.99
CA ALA A 897 8.80 -43.17 -8.90
C ALA A 897 7.42 -43.31 -8.21
N MET A 898 7.05 -42.37 -7.33
CA MET A 898 5.77 -42.36 -6.62
C MET A 898 4.65 -41.60 -7.36
N ALA A 899 4.92 -41.10 -8.57
CA ALA A 899 3.96 -40.34 -9.37
C ALA A 899 2.73 -41.17 -9.76
N LYS A 900 1.55 -40.56 -9.64
CA LYS A 900 0.28 -41.15 -10.07
C LYS A 900 0.06 -40.92 -11.57
N SER A 901 -0.46 -41.94 -12.26
CA SER A 901 -0.86 -41.81 -13.67
C SER A 901 -2.06 -40.88 -13.83
N ALA A 902 -2.19 -40.27 -15.00
CA ALA A 902 -3.31 -39.40 -15.36
C ALA A 902 -4.67 -40.09 -15.16
N LYS A 903 -4.76 -41.39 -15.48
CA LYS A 903 -5.99 -42.18 -15.28
C LYS A 903 -6.38 -42.28 -13.80
N LEU A 904 -5.39 -42.49 -12.91
CA LEU A 904 -5.65 -42.58 -11.47
C LEU A 904 -5.98 -41.20 -10.88
N ILE A 905 -5.28 -40.15 -11.32
CA ILE A 905 -5.58 -38.75 -10.93
C ILE A 905 -7.00 -38.38 -11.34
N GLN A 906 -7.41 -38.71 -12.57
CA GLN A 906 -8.76 -38.48 -13.05
C GLN A 906 -9.80 -39.16 -12.14
N GLN A 907 -9.65 -40.45 -11.85
CA GLN A 907 -10.58 -41.20 -11.00
C GLN A 907 -10.69 -40.63 -9.57
N GLN A 908 -9.56 -40.23 -8.99
CA GLN A 908 -9.55 -39.64 -7.64
C GLN A 908 -10.14 -38.22 -7.61
N LEU A 909 -9.88 -37.39 -8.63
CA LEU A 909 -10.51 -36.08 -8.76
C LEU A 909 -12.02 -36.19 -9.00
N GLU A 910 -12.48 -37.14 -9.82
CA GLU A 910 -13.91 -37.36 -10.06
C GLU A 910 -14.64 -37.67 -8.74
N LYS A 911 -14.03 -38.53 -7.90
CA LYS A 911 -14.55 -38.86 -6.57
C LYS A 911 -14.59 -37.65 -5.63
N GLU A 912 -13.50 -36.89 -5.51
CA GLU A 912 -13.45 -35.73 -4.60
C GLU A 912 -14.34 -34.57 -5.07
N LEU A 913 -14.40 -34.30 -6.39
CA LEU A 913 -15.31 -33.30 -6.95
C LEU A 913 -16.78 -33.69 -6.75
N ASN A 914 -17.10 -34.99 -6.78
CA ASN A 914 -18.45 -35.46 -6.43
C ASN A 914 -18.78 -35.15 -4.96
N THR A 915 -17.84 -35.40 -4.04
CA THR A 915 -17.98 -35.06 -2.62
C THR A 915 -18.20 -33.55 -2.43
N LEU A 916 -17.34 -32.70 -3.03
CA LEU A 916 -17.44 -31.24 -2.93
C LEU A 916 -18.77 -30.71 -3.46
N ARG A 917 -19.25 -31.26 -4.58
CA ARG A 917 -20.56 -30.92 -5.18
C ARG A 917 -21.72 -31.26 -4.24
N VAL A 918 -21.70 -32.42 -3.58
CA VAL A 918 -22.75 -32.83 -2.63
C VAL A 918 -22.70 -31.97 -1.37
N THR A 919 -21.53 -31.76 -0.78
CA THR A 919 -21.37 -30.94 0.43
C THR A 919 -21.82 -29.49 0.22
N ARG A 920 -21.44 -28.85 -0.90
CA ARG A 920 -21.83 -27.46 -1.21
C ARG A 920 -23.30 -27.30 -1.57
N SER A 921 -23.99 -28.37 -1.99
CA SER A 921 -25.44 -28.33 -2.26
C SER A 921 -26.31 -28.66 -1.04
N ALA A 922 -25.72 -29.15 0.05
CA ALA A 922 -26.40 -29.44 1.31
C ALA A 922 -26.29 -28.32 2.37
N ALA A 923 -25.49 -27.27 2.12
CA ALA A 923 -25.35 -26.12 3.01
C ALA A 923 -26.59 -25.19 2.91
N PRO A 924 -27.27 -24.84 4.01
CA PRO A 924 -28.43 -23.96 3.98
C PRO A 924 -28.02 -22.52 3.64
N SER A 925 -28.60 -21.96 2.58
CA SER A 925 -28.38 -20.57 2.17
C SER A 925 -29.13 -19.60 3.09
N THR A 926 -28.43 -18.91 3.98
CA THR A 926 -28.94 -17.71 4.64
C THR A 926 -28.89 -16.54 3.67
N LEU A 927 -30.07 -16.16 3.14
CA LEU A 927 -30.43 -14.86 2.53
C LEU A 927 -29.46 -14.25 1.52
N ASP A 928 -29.58 -14.67 0.25
CA ASP A 928 -29.22 -13.85 -0.91
C ASP A 928 -30.34 -13.93 -1.97
N SER A 929 -31.02 -12.81 -2.20
CA SER A 929 -32.00 -12.63 -3.27
C SER A 929 -31.33 -11.99 -4.48
N SER A 930 -30.57 -12.78 -5.23
CA SER A 930 -30.27 -12.47 -6.64
C SER A 930 -30.54 -13.70 -7.51
N SER A 931 -31.47 -13.56 -8.43
CA SER A 931 -31.99 -14.60 -9.31
C SER A 931 -31.01 -14.97 -10.43
N THR A 932 -29.96 -15.71 -10.11
CA THR A 932 -29.22 -16.54 -11.06
C THR A 932 -28.93 -17.89 -10.42
N VAL A 933 -29.50 -18.95 -11.00
CA VAL A 933 -29.31 -20.34 -10.54
C VAL A 933 -27.81 -20.63 -10.42
N PRO A 934 -27.30 -21.14 -9.28
CA PRO A 934 -25.89 -21.48 -9.17
C PRO A 934 -25.52 -22.54 -10.21
N THR A 935 -24.51 -22.26 -11.02
CA THR A 935 -23.96 -23.18 -12.03
C THR A 935 -23.36 -24.40 -11.32
N GLN A 936 -24.14 -25.48 -11.22
CA GLN A 936 -23.69 -26.72 -10.56
C GLN A 936 -22.83 -27.56 -11.51
N LEU A 937 -21.72 -28.10 -10.99
CA LEU A 937 -20.81 -28.99 -11.73
C LEU A 937 -21.47 -30.37 -11.98
N GLY A 938 -21.52 -30.84 -13.23
CA GLY A 938 -22.04 -32.18 -13.59
C GLY A 938 -23.58 -32.33 -13.57
N LYS A 939 -24.08 -33.55 -13.76
CA LYS A 939 -25.53 -33.84 -13.82
C LYS A 939 -26.09 -34.21 -12.44
N LYS A 940 -27.23 -33.62 -12.06
CA LYS A 940 -27.93 -33.92 -10.80
C LYS A 940 -28.36 -35.40 -10.74
N GLY A 941 -28.06 -36.08 -9.64
CA GLY A 941 -28.45 -37.48 -9.41
C GLY A 941 -27.53 -38.55 -10.03
N LYS A 942 -26.40 -38.16 -10.65
CA LYS A 942 -25.34 -39.08 -11.10
C LYS A 942 -24.02 -38.76 -10.40
N GLU A 943 -23.12 -39.74 -10.33
CA GLU A 943 -21.73 -39.48 -9.94
C GLU A 943 -21.07 -38.56 -10.96
N PHE A 944 -20.17 -37.70 -10.48
CA PHE A 944 -19.50 -36.73 -11.34
C PHE A 944 -18.47 -37.43 -12.23
N GLU A 945 -18.53 -37.15 -13.53
CA GLU A 945 -17.50 -37.51 -14.50
C GLU A 945 -17.15 -36.26 -15.31
N PHE A 946 -15.87 -36.08 -15.68
CA PHE A 946 -15.46 -34.94 -16.50
C PHE A 946 -16.16 -34.91 -17.88
N SER A 947 -16.63 -36.07 -18.36
CA SER A 947 -17.44 -36.23 -19.58
C SER A 947 -18.76 -35.44 -19.55
N GLN A 948 -19.25 -35.09 -18.36
CA GLN A 948 -20.52 -34.41 -18.16
C GLN A 948 -20.42 -32.88 -18.30
N LEU A 949 -19.20 -32.33 -18.35
CA LEU A 949 -18.97 -30.89 -18.47
C LEU A 949 -19.23 -30.40 -19.90
N PRO A 950 -19.69 -29.15 -20.07
CA PRO A 950 -19.85 -28.54 -21.40
C PRO A 950 -18.49 -28.24 -22.07
N LEU A 951 -17.39 -28.29 -21.31
CA LEU A 951 -16.03 -28.14 -21.79
C LEU A 951 -15.32 -29.50 -21.84
N LYS A 952 -14.55 -29.75 -22.91
CA LYS A 952 -13.74 -30.96 -23.01
C LYS A 952 -12.49 -30.82 -22.15
N VAL A 953 -12.38 -31.63 -21.10
CA VAL A 953 -11.20 -31.74 -20.24
C VAL A 953 -10.34 -32.90 -20.74
N GLU A 954 -9.10 -32.61 -21.13
CA GLU A 954 -8.10 -33.61 -21.53
C GLU A 954 -7.09 -33.81 -20.39
N PHE A 955 -6.53 -35.02 -20.25
CA PHE A 955 -5.50 -35.34 -19.28
C PHE A 955 -4.22 -35.77 -19.99
N LEU A 956 -3.08 -35.34 -19.48
CA LEU A 956 -1.78 -35.62 -20.08
C LEU A 956 -0.71 -35.80 -19.01
N GLU A 957 0.19 -36.76 -19.23
CA GLU A 957 1.34 -37.04 -18.38
C GLU A 957 2.56 -36.31 -18.92
N CYS A 958 3.30 -35.63 -18.04
CA CYS A 958 4.53 -34.93 -18.43
C CYS A 958 5.55 -34.87 -17.30
N SER A 959 6.80 -34.58 -17.66
CA SER A 959 7.83 -34.21 -16.70
C SER A 959 8.64 -33.02 -17.21
N ALA A 960 8.54 -31.90 -16.50
CA ALA A 960 9.35 -30.71 -16.77
C ALA A 960 10.85 -30.92 -16.45
N LYS A 961 11.16 -31.87 -15.56
CA LYS A 961 12.54 -32.21 -15.19
C LYS A 961 13.15 -33.21 -16.19
N GLY A 962 12.38 -34.22 -16.59
CA GLY A 962 12.76 -35.28 -17.53
C GLY A 962 13.42 -36.48 -16.84
N GLY A 963 13.27 -37.67 -17.40
CA GLY A 963 13.78 -38.93 -16.79
C GLY A 963 15.31 -39.08 -16.72
N LYS A 964 16.09 -38.15 -17.30
CA LYS A 964 17.57 -38.15 -17.29
C LYS A 964 18.20 -37.10 -16.36
N GLY A 965 17.42 -36.47 -15.49
CA GLY A 965 17.90 -35.45 -14.54
C GLY A 965 18.14 -34.07 -15.17
N ASP A 966 18.85 -33.19 -14.46
CA ASP A 966 18.93 -31.75 -14.74
C ASP A 966 19.55 -31.41 -16.11
N SER A 967 20.40 -32.28 -16.65
CA SER A 967 21.04 -32.14 -17.98
C SER A 967 20.26 -32.81 -19.12
N GLY A 968 19.12 -33.45 -18.84
CA GLY A 968 18.30 -34.17 -19.81
C GLY A 968 17.23 -33.31 -20.51
N PRO A 969 16.69 -33.77 -21.66
CA PRO A 969 15.51 -33.18 -22.27
C PRO A 969 14.28 -33.40 -21.37
N ALA A 970 13.35 -32.43 -21.37
CA ALA A 970 12.08 -32.57 -20.67
C ALA A 970 11.12 -33.50 -21.43
N ASP A 971 10.32 -34.26 -20.69
CA ASP A 971 9.29 -35.16 -21.24
C ASP A 971 7.96 -34.40 -21.36
N ILE A 972 7.93 -33.40 -22.25
CA ILE A 972 6.78 -32.47 -22.46
C ILE A 972 6.25 -32.46 -23.90
N GLN A 973 6.68 -33.40 -24.73
CA GLN A 973 6.37 -33.45 -26.17
C GLN A 973 4.87 -33.51 -26.46
N ASP A 974 4.11 -34.25 -25.64
CA ASP A 974 2.66 -34.35 -25.83
C ASP A 974 1.96 -33.04 -25.41
N LEU A 975 2.48 -32.31 -24.42
CA LEU A 975 2.01 -30.96 -24.08
C LEU A 975 2.28 -29.99 -25.24
N GLU A 976 3.44 -30.07 -25.88
CA GLU A 976 3.77 -29.26 -27.05
C GLU A 976 2.87 -29.57 -28.25
N LYS A 977 2.58 -30.85 -28.52
CA LYS A 977 1.62 -31.28 -29.56
C LYS A 977 0.22 -30.75 -29.25
N TRP A 978 -0.19 -30.77 -27.98
CA TRP A 978 -1.48 -30.24 -27.55
C TRP A 978 -1.54 -28.72 -27.75
N LEU A 979 -0.51 -27.97 -27.34
CA LEU A 979 -0.41 -26.53 -27.58
C LEU A 979 -0.41 -26.20 -29.08
N ALA A 980 0.22 -27.04 -29.91
CA ALA A 980 0.24 -26.88 -31.36
C ALA A 980 -1.14 -27.07 -32.00
N LYS A 981 -2.01 -27.90 -31.41
CA LYS A 981 -3.41 -28.06 -31.83
C LYS A 981 -4.26 -26.84 -31.45
N ILE A 982 -3.91 -26.15 -30.36
CA ILE A 982 -4.61 -24.96 -29.89
C ILE A 982 -4.20 -23.72 -30.68
N ALA A 983 -2.93 -23.56 -31.04
CA ALA A 983 -2.39 -22.42 -31.80
C ALA A 983 -2.93 -22.29 -33.21
#